data_AF-A0A2E9QF72-F1
#
_entry.id   AF-A0A2E9QF72-F1
#
_cell.length_a   1.000
_cell.length_b   1.000
_cell.length_c   1.000
_cell.angle_alpha   90.00
_cell.angle_beta   90.00
_cell.angle_gamma   90.00
#
_symmetry.space_group_name_H-M   'P 1'
#
loop_
_entity.id
_entity.type
_entity.pdbx_description
1 polymer ?
#
loop_
_entity_poly.entity_id
_entity_poly.type
_entity_poly.pdbx_seq_one_letter_code
_entity_poly.pdbx_strand_id
1 'polypeptide(L)'
;MKFQLKLQSFFFLAITVALVTLTVFLGRVVYSDLYRKILLTFDQKLLAASTVVAAFVSGEDHKKIEQVTQLRGIAVDRGQVYARYAVDTGLAIINPAARFTRKIPLEPEPLYTMDITAADGMIYAALPEPVDPDAEEPQYSILYIDPRTGATGEFAQIGDACIAIAYLNKALYCAGASLTRIPLTDGKAGEPEEVAVLDTIITGLGASADGSHLLATDTNSQQILLLNPSDGSVQKEVKLREPGRDSVYPFGLFSIVYDPIRRAYLGVSTTAMVEIDLETGEVKELSGVAFGPPEAQQTYRQLVDPMIRARKGTELHFLYSAILVDRETTINYALDSTQSDIHSNVGIAEIDQAEDDIRDVILKREIYLSDIVPWEDWGLLKSSYVPILNDQGDAVAYAGADVNIDIIESRTRLALLQVVIIGVVALAGGLLIAYFITQRLTQPIHELKQSALQVAAGGFGNEIHVENPAELTRLSGSLTRLSRSLQETVTSLTGENFRLEEKRRRNELINLIHSFMKHKSQVDFFDVSRRSEYGIYEDSAYLALWIQKTEDPLSAARISSDIYRISRRLLQQRPGEFMSVMRPFVGRDLDLILLLHRNTGELELQSSESLDIYPVQEKSSQRMEFNSGEHKLAVKGLQALYLVFETEPKDRSAGLQGKPRPRISEWKKEARSDSRYLEIIL
;
A
#
# COMPACT_ATOMS: atom_id res chain seq x y z
N MET A 1 -33.29 -3.74 8.58
CA MET A 1 -32.84 -4.87 7.73
C MET A 1 -32.06 -5.83 8.61
N LYS A 2 -32.56 -7.06 8.90
CA LYS A 2 -31.83 -8.05 9.72
C LYS A 2 -30.95 -8.89 8.80
N PHE A 3 -29.63 -8.64 8.79
CA PHE A 3 -28.68 -9.50 8.10
C PHE A 3 -28.56 -10.84 8.83
N GLN A 4 -29.01 -11.93 8.22
CA GLN A 4 -28.74 -13.29 8.71
C GLN A 4 -27.48 -13.83 8.03
N LEU A 5 -26.34 -13.68 8.69
CA LEU A 5 -25.07 -14.27 8.25
C LEU A 5 -24.98 -15.73 8.70
N LYS A 6 -24.40 -16.61 7.86
CA LYS A 6 -24.01 -17.96 8.29
C LYS A 6 -22.95 -17.83 9.39
N LEU A 7 -22.97 -18.74 10.37
CA LEU A 7 -22.05 -18.74 11.52
C LEU A 7 -20.58 -18.62 11.09
N GLN A 8 -20.19 -19.32 10.02
CA GLN A 8 -18.87 -19.27 9.41
C GLN A 8 -18.48 -17.86 8.95
N SER A 9 -19.37 -17.18 8.25
CA SER A 9 -19.14 -15.82 7.73
C SER A 9 -19.05 -14.80 8.86
N PHE A 10 -19.80 -15.00 9.94
CA PHE A 10 -19.73 -14.15 11.14
C PHE A 10 -18.38 -14.30 11.85
N PHE A 11 -17.93 -15.54 12.12
CA PHE A 11 -16.63 -15.77 12.76
C PHE A 11 -15.47 -15.27 11.91
N PHE A 12 -15.49 -15.55 10.60
CA PHE A 12 -14.45 -15.07 9.71
C PHE A 12 -14.39 -13.53 9.66
N LEU A 13 -15.55 -12.86 9.60
CA LEU A 13 -15.63 -11.39 9.63
C LEU A 13 -15.09 -10.84 10.95
N ALA A 14 -15.50 -11.40 12.08
CA ALA A 14 -15.04 -10.97 13.40
C ALA A 14 -13.51 -11.12 13.55
N ILE A 15 -12.95 -12.26 13.15
CA ILE A 15 -11.51 -12.51 13.19
C ILE A 15 -10.77 -11.58 12.22
N THR A 16 -11.29 -11.37 11.00
CA THR A 16 -10.72 -10.45 10.01
C THR A 16 -10.62 -9.03 10.58
N VAL A 17 -11.71 -8.52 11.17
CA VAL A 17 -11.72 -7.17 11.76
C VAL A 17 -10.74 -7.07 12.93
N ALA A 18 -10.69 -8.08 13.81
CA ALA A 18 -9.73 -8.11 14.90
C ALA A 18 -8.28 -8.14 14.39
N LEU A 19 -8.01 -8.93 13.34
CA LEU A 19 -6.70 -9.04 12.71
C LEU A 19 -6.26 -7.71 12.09
N VAL A 20 -7.13 -7.06 11.30
CA VAL A 20 -6.85 -5.75 10.70
C VAL A 20 -6.57 -4.71 11.78
N THR A 21 -7.39 -4.67 12.83
CA THR A 21 -7.20 -3.74 13.95
C THR A 21 -5.86 -3.96 14.64
N LEU A 22 -5.51 -5.22 14.90
CA LEU A 22 -4.22 -5.59 15.49
C LEU A 22 -3.04 -5.21 14.58
N THR A 23 -3.15 -5.45 13.26
CA THR A 23 -2.12 -5.09 12.29
C THR A 23 -1.91 -3.58 12.22
N VAL A 24 -2.99 -2.78 12.22
CA VAL A 24 -2.90 -1.31 12.24
C VAL A 24 -2.26 -0.82 13.54
N PHE A 25 -2.67 -1.36 14.68
CA PHE A 25 -2.08 -1.03 15.98
C PHE A 25 -0.58 -1.34 16.02
N LEU A 26 -0.20 -2.55 15.60
CA LEU A 26 1.19 -2.99 15.59
C LEU A 26 2.02 -2.17 14.59
N GLY A 27 1.47 -1.88 13.41
CA GLY A 27 2.07 -1.01 12.41
C GLY A 27 2.33 0.40 12.96
N ARG A 28 1.38 0.97 13.70
CA ARG A 28 1.55 2.27 14.37
C ARG A 28 2.68 2.22 15.41
N VAL A 29 2.74 1.17 16.24
CA VAL A 29 3.81 1.00 17.24
C VAL A 29 5.18 0.90 16.57
N VAL A 30 5.32 0.03 15.55
CA VAL A 30 6.57 -0.16 14.83
C VAL A 30 7.00 1.12 14.10
N TYR A 31 6.07 1.81 13.44
CA TYR A 31 6.36 3.09 12.80
C TYR A 31 6.84 4.13 13.81
N SER A 32 6.17 4.27 14.96
CA SER A 32 6.57 5.22 16.00
C SER A 32 7.96 4.92 16.60
N ASP A 33 8.30 3.64 16.75
CA ASP A 33 9.61 3.19 17.23
C ASP A 33 10.71 3.44 16.19
N LEU A 34 10.43 3.15 14.91
CA LEU A 34 11.35 3.44 13.80
C LEU A 34 11.59 4.93 13.65
N TYR A 35 10.54 5.75 13.65
CA TYR A 35 10.63 7.20 13.57
C TYR A 35 11.50 7.76 14.71
N ARG A 36 11.26 7.31 15.95
CA ARG A 36 12.07 7.71 17.11
C ARG A 36 13.53 7.29 16.97
N LYS A 37 13.81 6.08 16.48
CA LYS A 37 15.20 5.61 16.24
C LYS A 37 15.89 6.40 15.13
N ILE A 38 15.18 6.77 14.07
CA ILE A 38 15.69 7.61 12.99
C ILE A 38 16.08 8.98 13.56
N LEU A 39 15.18 9.63 14.30
CA LEU A 39 15.47 10.91 14.96
C LEU A 39 16.66 10.80 15.90
N LEU A 40 16.69 9.79 16.78
CA LEU A 40 17.80 9.58 17.71
C LEU A 40 19.14 9.34 17.01
N THR A 41 19.13 8.72 15.83
CA THR A 41 20.35 8.55 15.01
C THR A 41 20.82 9.90 14.47
N PHE A 42 19.91 10.76 14.03
CA PHE A 42 20.26 12.12 13.61
C PHE A 42 20.74 12.96 14.80
N ASP A 43 20.06 12.90 15.96
CA ASP A 43 20.49 13.57 17.19
C ASP A 43 21.94 13.23 17.53
N GLN A 44 22.28 11.94 17.50
CA GLN A 44 23.64 11.46 17.76
C GLN A 44 24.65 11.96 16.72
N LYS A 45 24.29 11.98 15.43
CA LYS A 45 25.16 12.48 14.37
C LYS A 45 25.42 13.98 14.50
N LEU A 46 24.36 14.76 14.72
CA LEU A 46 24.42 16.21 14.90
C LEU A 46 25.31 16.54 16.10
N LEU A 47 24.99 15.99 17.27
CA LEU A 47 25.77 16.19 18.50
C LEU A 47 27.21 15.72 18.38
N ALA A 48 27.47 14.56 17.78
CA ALA A 48 28.84 14.08 17.62
C ALA A 48 29.65 15.00 16.71
N ALA A 49 29.09 15.47 15.60
CA ALA A 49 29.79 16.34 14.67
C ALA A 49 30.07 17.72 15.28
N SER A 50 29.05 18.37 15.85
CA SER A 50 29.20 19.68 16.49
C SER A 50 30.11 19.61 17.72
N THR A 51 30.04 18.54 18.53
CA THR A 51 30.95 18.34 19.67
C THR A 51 32.40 18.16 19.23
N VAL A 52 32.63 17.39 18.16
CA VAL A 52 33.99 17.22 17.63
C VAL A 52 34.54 18.58 17.18
N VAL A 53 33.77 19.36 16.43
CA VAL A 53 34.15 20.72 16.03
C VAL A 53 34.44 21.60 17.25
N ALA A 54 33.53 21.63 18.22
CA ALA A 54 33.70 22.42 19.42
C ALA A 54 34.91 22.00 20.28
N ALA A 55 35.36 20.75 20.16
CA ALA A 55 36.49 20.22 20.91
C ALA A 55 37.86 20.53 20.27
N PHE A 56 37.94 20.69 18.94
CA PHE A 56 39.21 20.99 18.26
C PHE A 56 39.34 22.45 17.80
N VAL A 57 38.24 23.20 17.73
CA VAL A 57 38.26 24.64 17.49
C VAL A 57 38.33 25.34 18.85
N SER A 58 39.38 26.13 19.09
CA SER A 58 39.49 26.98 20.29
C SER A 58 38.90 28.36 20.07
N GLY A 59 38.50 29.03 21.15
CA GLY A 59 38.09 30.45 21.10
C GLY A 59 39.19 31.37 20.55
N GLU A 60 40.45 31.05 20.83
CA GLU A 60 41.64 31.77 20.37
C GLU A 60 41.84 31.62 18.86
N ASP A 61 41.58 30.44 18.31
CA ASP A 61 41.62 30.24 16.86
C ASP A 61 40.47 30.95 16.16
N HIS A 62 39.26 30.94 16.76
CA HIS A 62 38.13 31.73 16.30
C HIS A 62 38.47 33.22 16.15
N LYS A 63 39.14 33.80 17.16
CA LYS A 63 39.54 35.21 17.12
C LYS A 63 40.49 35.55 15.97
N LYS A 64 41.28 34.59 15.47
CA LYS A 64 42.17 34.79 14.32
C LYS A 64 41.40 34.85 13.00
N ILE A 65 40.23 34.22 12.93
CA ILE A 65 39.41 34.11 11.71
C ILE A 65 38.12 34.94 11.76
N GLU A 66 37.73 35.46 12.93
CA GLU A 66 36.54 36.29 13.12
C GLU A 66 36.55 37.58 12.27
N GLN A 67 37.73 38.14 11.99
CA GLN A 67 37.88 39.41 11.27
C GLN A 67 38.28 39.24 9.80
N VAL A 68 38.19 38.03 9.26
CA VAL A 68 38.57 37.80 7.85
C VAL A 68 37.47 38.27 6.91
N THR A 69 37.87 39.00 5.88
CA THR A 69 37.00 39.32 4.76
C THR A 69 37.33 38.39 3.60
N GLN A 70 36.33 37.70 3.08
CA GLN A 70 36.46 36.87 1.89
C GLN A 70 36.43 37.73 0.62
N LEU A 71 37.39 37.47 -0.27
CA LEU A 71 37.35 37.98 -1.62
C LEU A 71 36.22 37.29 -2.40
N ARG A 72 35.49 38.04 -3.22
CA ARG A 72 34.34 37.53 -3.98
C ARG A 72 34.60 37.70 -5.48
N GLY A 73 34.59 38.94 -5.95
CA GLY A 73 34.81 39.28 -7.35
C GLY A 73 36.24 39.69 -7.68
N ILE A 74 36.72 39.33 -8.87
CA ILE A 74 38.00 39.80 -9.43
C ILE A 74 37.85 40.24 -10.88
N ALA A 75 38.56 41.31 -11.23
CA ALA A 75 38.59 41.85 -12.58
C ALA A 75 40.04 42.17 -12.99
N VAL A 76 40.35 42.06 -14.28
CA VAL A 76 41.66 42.43 -14.81
C VAL A 76 41.50 43.50 -15.87
N ASP A 77 42.11 44.66 -15.64
CA ASP A 77 42.24 45.70 -16.66
C ASP A 77 43.72 46.06 -16.83
N ARG A 78 44.20 46.00 -18.08
CA ARG A 78 45.59 46.34 -18.46
C ARG A 78 46.67 45.71 -17.58
N GLY A 79 46.43 44.47 -17.11
CA GLY A 79 47.35 43.70 -16.26
C GLY A 79 47.29 44.02 -14.76
N GLN A 80 46.45 44.95 -14.37
CA GLN A 80 46.16 45.27 -12.99
C GLN A 80 44.95 44.45 -12.53
N VAL A 81 45.08 43.79 -11.38
CA VAL A 81 44.02 42.97 -10.81
C VAL A 81 43.27 43.83 -9.80
N TYR A 82 41.97 43.99 -10.05
CA TYR A 82 41.02 44.61 -9.15
C TYR A 82 40.21 43.53 -8.46
N ALA A 83 39.78 43.80 -7.23
CA ALA A 83 39.11 42.81 -6.42
C ALA A 83 38.13 43.47 -5.44
N ARG A 84 37.04 42.76 -5.15
CA ARG A 84 36.03 43.15 -4.16
C ARG A 84 35.92 42.08 -3.08
N TYR A 85 35.86 42.53 -1.83
CA TYR A 85 35.59 41.67 -0.69
C TYR A 85 34.12 41.80 -0.28
N ALA A 86 33.55 40.75 0.29
CA ALA A 86 32.12 40.68 0.64
C ALA A 86 31.64 41.85 1.54
N VAL A 87 32.50 42.36 2.43
CA VAL A 87 32.13 43.32 3.49
C VAL A 87 32.94 44.62 3.42
N ASP A 88 33.82 44.74 2.42
CA ASP A 88 34.68 45.92 2.28
C ASP A 88 34.02 46.96 1.38
N THR A 89 34.00 48.22 1.81
CA THR A 89 33.45 49.33 1.01
C THR A 89 34.40 49.78 -0.11
N GLY A 90 35.65 49.32 -0.14
CA GLY A 90 36.64 49.72 -1.13
C GLY A 90 36.82 48.79 -2.32
N LEU A 91 37.39 49.32 -3.41
CA LEU A 91 37.96 48.52 -4.50
C LEU A 91 39.44 48.23 -4.18
N ALA A 92 39.80 46.95 -4.10
CA ALA A 92 41.17 46.53 -3.85
C ALA A 92 41.94 46.38 -5.17
N ILE A 93 43.13 46.96 -5.23
CA ILE A 93 44.13 46.68 -6.26
C ILE A 93 45.10 45.67 -5.68
N ILE A 94 45.16 44.51 -6.33
CA ILE A 94 45.94 43.37 -5.89
C ILE A 94 47.08 43.14 -6.88
N ASN A 95 48.26 42.81 -6.36
CA ASN A 95 49.32 42.24 -7.16
C ASN A 95 49.42 40.74 -6.84
N PRO A 96 49.01 39.82 -7.72
CA PRO A 96 49.09 38.38 -7.44
C PRO A 96 50.50 37.88 -7.05
N ALA A 97 51.55 38.58 -7.48
CA ALA A 97 52.94 38.24 -7.18
C ALA A 97 53.50 38.96 -5.93
N ALA A 98 52.80 39.97 -5.38
CA ALA A 98 53.26 40.75 -4.24
C ALA A 98 52.15 40.92 -3.19
N ARG A 99 52.49 40.83 -1.90
CA ARG A 99 51.52 40.95 -0.78
C ARG A 99 50.97 42.38 -0.56
N PHE A 100 51.09 43.26 -1.55
CA PHE A 100 50.69 44.65 -1.44
C PHE A 100 49.30 44.83 -2.05
N THR A 101 48.36 45.23 -1.22
CA THR A 101 47.01 45.64 -1.62
C THR A 101 46.88 47.14 -1.41
N ARG A 102 46.47 47.87 -2.45
CA ARG A 102 46.05 49.27 -2.32
C ARG A 102 44.52 49.32 -2.41
N LYS A 103 43.86 49.98 -1.46
CA LYS A 103 42.41 50.15 -1.50
C LYS A 103 42.05 51.55 -2.03
N ILE A 104 40.98 51.61 -2.80
CA ILE A 104 40.35 52.85 -3.27
C ILE A 104 38.97 52.91 -2.60
N PRO A 105 38.69 53.93 -1.78
CA PRO A 105 37.36 54.11 -1.20
C PRO A 105 36.35 54.39 -2.32
N LEU A 106 35.12 53.92 -2.16
CA LEU A 106 34.06 54.09 -3.14
C LEU A 106 33.07 55.16 -2.66
N GLU A 107 32.63 56.03 -3.58
CA GLU A 107 31.70 57.14 -3.28
C GLU A 107 30.58 57.24 -4.34
N PRO A 108 29.30 57.21 -3.91
CA PRO A 108 28.82 56.89 -2.56
C PRO A 108 29.28 55.49 -2.10
N GLU A 109 29.42 55.29 -0.78
CA GLU A 109 29.76 53.96 -0.24
C GLU A 109 28.77 52.93 -0.79
N PRO A 110 29.30 51.78 -1.23
CA PRO A 110 28.57 50.89 -2.10
C PRO A 110 27.70 49.92 -1.31
N LEU A 111 26.71 49.40 -2.02
CA LEU A 111 25.94 48.22 -1.66
C LEU A 111 26.81 46.94 -1.73
N TYR A 112 26.32 45.85 -1.14
CA TYR A 112 26.93 44.53 -1.21
C TYR A 112 27.05 44.05 -2.67
N THR A 113 28.26 43.72 -3.14
CA THR A 113 28.51 43.26 -4.54
C THR A 113 29.16 41.88 -4.56
N MET A 114 28.72 40.99 -5.45
CA MET A 114 29.22 39.60 -5.50
C MET A 114 30.37 39.40 -6.49
N ASP A 115 30.22 39.82 -7.74
CA ASP A 115 31.25 39.66 -8.78
C ASP A 115 31.57 41.00 -9.48
N ILE A 116 32.73 41.08 -10.13
CA ILE A 116 33.14 42.26 -10.89
C ILE A 116 33.82 41.89 -12.21
N THR A 117 33.70 42.77 -13.20
CA THR A 117 34.42 42.64 -14.48
C THR A 117 34.99 43.97 -14.94
N ALA A 118 35.94 43.94 -15.87
CA ALA A 118 36.55 45.14 -16.43
C ALA A 118 36.19 45.30 -17.90
N ALA A 119 35.74 46.50 -18.29
CA ALA A 119 35.53 46.84 -19.69
C ALA A 119 35.80 48.33 -19.93
N ASP A 120 36.47 48.65 -21.05
CA ASP A 120 36.75 50.01 -21.49
C ASP A 120 37.39 50.94 -20.43
N GLY A 121 38.20 50.37 -19.53
CA GLY A 121 38.88 51.10 -18.45
C GLY A 121 38.00 51.44 -17.24
N MET A 122 36.79 50.88 -17.18
CA MET A 122 35.86 50.93 -16.05
C MET A 122 35.71 49.53 -15.45
N ILE A 123 35.35 49.48 -14.17
CA ILE A 123 34.95 48.25 -13.50
C ILE A 123 33.42 48.24 -13.40
N TYR A 124 32.82 47.08 -13.67
CA TYR A 124 31.39 46.86 -13.52
C TYR A 124 31.17 45.80 -12.45
N ALA A 125 30.17 46.00 -11.59
CA ALA A 125 29.89 45.14 -10.46
C ALA A 125 28.46 44.60 -10.50
N ALA A 126 28.33 43.32 -10.16
CA ALA A 126 27.07 42.64 -9.99
C ALA A 126 26.46 43.00 -8.62
N LEU A 127 25.25 43.56 -8.65
CA LEU A 127 24.46 43.87 -7.46
C LEU A 127 23.34 42.81 -7.33
N PRO A 128 23.43 41.92 -6.33
CA PRO A 128 22.48 40.83 -6.15
C PRO A 128 21.17 41.29 -5.51
N GLU A 129 21.18 42.42 -4.81
CA GLU A 129 20.01 42.99 -4.13
C GLU A 129 19.36 44.09 -4.99
N PRO A 130 18.04 44.26 -4.92
CA PRO A 130 17.38 45.36 -5.61
C PRO A 130 17.79 46.71 -4.99
N VAL A 131 17.74 47.77 -5.81
CA VAL A 131 18.07 49.15 -5.38
C VAL A 131 17.14 49.63 -4.25
N ASP A 132 15.88 49.19 -4.29
CA ASP A 132 14.86 49.41 -3.26
C ASP A 132 14.22 48.05 -2.90
N PRO A 133 14.61 47.44 -1.77
CA PRO A 133 14.06 46.16 -1.31
C PRO A 133 12.56 46.21 -0.97
N ASP A 134 12.04 47.39 -0.63
CA ASP A 134 10.64 47.56 -0.20
C ASP A 134 9.71 47.92 -1.37
N ALA A 135 10.23 48.03 -2.60
CA ALA A 135 9.45 48.34 -3.78
C ALA A 135 8.52 47.17 -4.18
N GLU A 136 7.31 47.50 -4.69
CA GLU A 136 6.34 46.49 -5.18
C GLU A 136 6.91 45.65 -6.34
N GLU A 137 7.82 46.22 -7.14
CA GLU A 137 8.57 45.53 -8.19
C GLU A 137 10.08 45.77 -7.96
N PRO A 138 10.83 44.78 -7.46
CA PRO A 138 12.26 44.95 -7.18
C PRO A 138 13.03 45.19 -8.48
N GLN A 139 13.77 46.30 -8.54
CA GLN A 139 14.63 46.64 -9.68
C GLN A 139 16.08 46.33 -9.36
N TYR A 140 16.69 45.48 -10.19
CA TYR A 140 18.10 45.13 -10.09
C TYR A 140 18.94 45.99 -11.04
N SER A 141 20.18 46.28 -10.67
CA SER A 141 21.05 47.16 -11.45
C SER A 141 22.49 46.65 -11.49
N ILE A 142 23.17 46.91 -12.60
CA ILE A 142 24.63 46.79 -12.67
C ILE A 142 25.23 48.12 -12.22
N LEU A 143 26.27 48.08 -11.39
CA LEU A 143 26.98 49.29 -10.98
C LEU A 143 28.24 49.48 -11.83
N TYR A 144 28.62 50.72 -12.11
CA TYR A 144 29.96 51.07 -12.57
C TYR A 144 30.81 51.59 -11.43
N ILE A 145 32.12 51.41 -11.54
CA ILE A 145 33.13 51.89 -10.60
C ILE A 145 34.29 52.48 -11.43
N ASP A 146 34.61 53.76 -11.24
CA ASP A 146 35.83 54.35 -11.81
C ASP A 146 37.04 53.94 -10.95
N PRO A 147 37.96 53.10 -11.48
CA PRO A 147 39.09 52.60 -10.70
C PRO A 147 40.15 53.68 -10.38
N ARG A 148 39.98 54.93 -10.84
CA ARG A 148 40.91 56.04 -10.57
C ARG A 148 40.43 56.92 -9.43
N THR A 149 39.12 57.18 -9.38
CA THR A 149 38.52 58.09 -8.40
C THR A 149 37.75 57.37 -7.31
N GLY A 150 37.30 56.14 -7.56
CA GLY A 150 36.35 55.43 -6.71
C GLY A 150 34.90 55.86 -6.89
N ALA A 151 34.61 56.71 -7.88
CA ALA A 151 33.23 57.13 -8.15
C ALA A 151 32.38 55.94 -8.60
N THR A 152 31.22 55.78 -7.99
CA THR A 152 30.27 54.70 -8.28
C THR A 152 28.93 55.24 -8.74
N GLY A 153 28.16 54.41 -9.45
CA GLY A 153 26.78 54.71 -9.79
C GLY A 153 26.11 53.57 -10.54
N GLU A 154 24.79 53.66 -10.68
CA GLU A 154 24.03 52.74 -11.53
C GLU A 154 24.45 52.90 -13.00
N PHE A 155 24.62 51.75 -13.66
CA PHE A 155 25.01 51.67 -15.06
C PHE A 155 23.85 51.24 -15.95
N ALA A 156 23.17 50.15 -15.60
CA ALA A 156 22.05 49.59 -16.34
C ALA A 156 21.08 48.88 -15.41
N GLN A 157 19.78 49.13 -15.58
CA GLN A 157 18.73 48.37 -14.90
C GLN A 157 18.46 47.07 -15.66
N ILE A 158 18.19 46.00 -14.92
CA ILE A 158 17.92 44.67 -15.44
C ILE A 158 16.71 44.06 -14.73
N GLY A 159 16.02 43.12 -15.39
CA GLY A 159 14.78 42.53 -14.90
C GLY A 159 14.95 41.41 -13.86
N ASP A 160 16.18 40.97 -13.61
CA ASP A 160 16.52 39.83 -12.75
C ASP A 160 17.80 40.14 -11.96
N ALA A 161 18.04 39.44 -10.86
CA ALA A 161 19.19 39.67 -9.99
C ALA A 161 20.53 39.44 -10.72
N CYS A 162 21.49 40.34 -10.50
CA CYS A 162 22.85 40.14 -11.02
C CYS A 162 23.75 39.56 -9.94
N ILE A 163 24.07 38.28 -10.03
CA ILE A 163 24.97 37.62 -9.09
C ILE A 163 26.40 37.64 -9.65
N ALA A 164 26.54 37.29 -10.93
CA ALA A 164 27.83 37.18 -11.60
C ALA A 164 27.90 38.04 -12.86
N ILE A 165 29.06 38.61 -13.18
CA ILE A 165 29.20 39.54 -14.32
C ILE A 165 30.50 39.33 -15.10
N ALA A 166 30.40 39.30 -16.43
CA ALA A 166 31.55 39.21 -17.33
C ALA A 166 31.45 40.19 -18.49
N TYR A 167 32.59 40.63 -19.01
CA TYR A 167 32.68 41.36 -20.26
C TYR A 167 33.19 40.46 -21.39
N LEU A 168 32.42 40.36 -22.47
CA LEU A 168 32.79 39.60 -23.65
C LEU A 168 32.25 40.27 -24.92
N ASN A 169 33.10 40.40 -25.95
CA ASN A 169 32.72 40.86 -27.29
C ASN A 169 31.84 42.13 -27.32
N LYS A 170 32.26 43.18 -26.57
CA LYS A 170 31.53 44.46 -26.44
C LYS A 170 30.14 44.34 -25.82
N ALA A 171 29.94 43.36 -24.95
CA ALA A 171 28.75 43.25 -24.14
C ALA A 171 29.12 42.83 -22.71
N LEU A 172 28.36 43.32 -21.74
CA LEU A 172 28.34 42.77 -20.40
C LEU A 172 27.33 41.61 -20.39
N TYR A 173 27.69 40.54 -19.69
CA TYR A 173 26.84 39.41 -19.42
C TYR A 173 26.64 39.35 -17.92
N CYS A 174 25.39 39.28 -17.51
CA CYS A 174 24.96 39.18 -16.13
C CYS A 174 24.25 37.85 -15.94
N ALA A 175 24.63 37.09 -14.92
CA ALA A 175 23.99 35.82 -14.59
C ALA A 175 23.31 35.90 -13.21
N GLY A 176 22.04 35.50 -13.18
CA GLY A 176 21.19 35.30 -12.01
C GLY A 176 20.40 34.00 -12.17
N ALA A 177 19.06 34.07 -12.15
CA ALA A 177 18.22 32.97 -12.62
C ALA A 177 18.26 32.85 -14.16
N SER A 178 18.50 33.98 -14.82
CA SER A 178 18.70 34.09 -16.27
C SER A 178 20.10 34.61 -16.62
N LEU A 179 20.56 34.31 -17.83
CA LEU A 179 21.71 34.94 -18.46
C LEU A 179 21.21 36.12 -19.28
N THR A 180 21.57 37.34 -18.88
CA THR A 180 21.19 38.58 -19.56
C THR A 180 22.41 39.22 -20.22
N ARG A 181 22.26 39.65 -21.48
CA ARG A 181 23.28 40.33 -22.27
C ARG A 181 22.95 41.81 -22.38
N ILE A 182 23.92 42.67 -22.07
CA ILE A 182 23.83 44.12 -22.17
C ILE A 182 24.90 44.61 -23.16
N PRO A 183 24.54 45.00 -24.39
CA PRO A 183 25.49 45.58 -25.34
C PRO A 183 26.18 46.81 -24.75
N LEU A 184 27.49 46.93 -24.94
CA LEU A 184 28.29 48.06 -24.49
C LEU A 184 28.82 48.82 -25.71
N THR A 185 28.31 50.03 -25.94
CA THR A 185 28.74 50.88 -27.06
C THR A 185 29.22 52.22 -26.54
N ASP A 186 30.49 52.54 -26.77
CA ASP A 186 31.12 53.79 -26.32
C ASP A 186 30.91 54.09 -24.82
N GLY A 187 31.00 53.07 -23.98
CA GLY A 187 30.80 53.18 -22.53
C GLY A 187 29.35 53.37 -22.10
N LYS A 188 28.37 53.15 -22.98
CA LYS A 188 26.93 53.21 -22.65
C LYS A 188 26.28 51.84 -22.80
N ALA A 189 25.36 51.55 -21.87
CA ALA A 189 24.51 50.37 -21.92
C ALA A 189 23.51 50.48 -23.09
N GLY A 190 23.40 49.41 -23.86
CA GLY A 190 22.25 49.14 -24.72
C GLY A 190 21.11 48.50 -23.94
N GLU A 191 20.03 48.14 -24.65
CA GLU A 191 18.90 47.43 -24.07
C GLU A 191 19.33 46.03 -23.58
N PRO A 192 18.95 45.63 -22.34
CA PRO A 192 19.17 44.27 -21.85
C PRO A 192 18.39 43.23 -22.66
N GLU A 193 19.06 42.14 -23.04
CA GLU A 193 18.49 41.01 -23.78
C GLU A 193 18.63 39.73 -22.95
N GLU A 194 17.51 39.09 -22.58
CA GLU A 194 17.55 37.76 -21.96
C GLU A 194 18.02 36.73 -22.99
N VAL A 195 19.13 36.04 -22.69
CA VAL A 195 19.75 35.04 -23.56
C VAL A 195 19.18 33.64 -23.30
N ALA A 196 19.11 33.26 -22.02
CA ALA A 196 18.63 31.95 -21.59
C ALA A 196 18.28 31.93 -20.10
N VAL A 197 17.39 31.02 -19.70
CA VAL A 197 17.20 30.63 -18.30
C VAL A 197 18.27 29.59 -17.95
N LEU A 198 18.91 29.75 -16.80
CA LEU A 198 20.00 28.87 -16.36
C LEU A 198 19.47 27.79 -15.41
N ASP A 199 19.95 26.55 -15.58
CA ASP A 199 19.58 25.42 -14.73
C ASP A 199 20.24 25.47 -13.33
N THR A 200 21.29 26.27 -13.19
CA THR A 200 22.08 26.41 -11.96
C THR A 200 22.35 27.87 -11.67
N ILE A 201 22.36 28.23 -10.38
CA ILE A 201 22.74 29.57 -9.94
C ILE A 201 24.25 29.74 -10.17
N ILE A 202 24.60 30.67 -11.04
CA ILE A 202 25.99 31.02 -11.34
C ILE A 202 26.45 32.10 -10.36
N THR A 203 27.55 31.82 -9.67
CA THR A 203 28.12 32.70 -8.62
C THR A 203 29.27 33.56 -9.15
N GLY A 204 29.92 33.14 -10.24
CA GLY A 204 31.00 33.86 -10.88
C GLY A 204 30.99 33.72 -12.40
N LEU A 205 31.37 34.77 -13.12
CA LEU A 205 31.36 34.79 -14.58
C LEU A 205 32.62 35.46 -15.13
N GLY A 206 33.25 34.81 -16.10
CA GLY A 206 34.42 35.32 -16.82
C GLY A 206 34.31 35.12 -18.32
N ALA A 207 35.32 35.59 -19.04
CA ALA A 207 35.46 35.38 -20.48
C ALA A 207 36.63 34.44 -20.78
N SER A 208 36.47 33.56 -21.77
CA SER A 208 37.56 32.75 -22.28
C SER A 208 38.62 33.61 -22.99
N ALA A 209 39.87 33.17 -22.97
CA ALA A 209 41.01 33.91 -23.55
C ALA A 209 40.87 34.19 -25.06
N ASP A 210 40.17 33.33 -25.78
CA ASP A 210 39.89 33.45 -27.21
C ASP A 210 38.59 34.23 -27.51
N GLY A 211 37.85 34.61 -26.48
CA GLY A 211 36.60 35.36 -26.59
C GLY A 211 35.43 34.56 -27.17
N SER A 212 35.47 33.23 -27.11
CA SER A 212 34.44 32.36 -27.68
C SER A 212 33.39 31.88 -26.67
N HIS A 213 33.72 31.82 -25.38
CA HIS A 213 32.84 31.30 -24.33
C HIS A 213 32.79 32.23 -23.11
N LEU A 214 31.70 32.12 -22.37
CA LEU A 214 31.62 32.59 -20.98
C LEU A 214 32.06 31.45 -20.05
N LEU A 215 32.86 31.78 -19.05
CA LEU A 215 33.32 30.86 -18.02
C LEU A 215 32.45 31.09 -16.79
N ALA A 216 31.50 30.18 -16.55
CA ALA A 216 30.60 30.26 -15.42
C ALA A 216 31.08 29.34 -14.30
N THR A 217 31.04 29.84 -13.07
CA THR A 217 31.34 29.06 -11.88
C THR A 217 30.09 28.97 -11.05
N ASP A 218 29.83 27.78 -10.52
CA ASP A 218 28.92 27.60 -9.41
C ASP A 218 29.72 27.03 -8.24
N THR A 219 29.46 27.53 -7.04
CA THR A 219 30.22 27.11 -5.87
C THR A 219 29.91 25.68 -5.40
N ASN A 220 28.84 25.06 -5.92
CA ASN A 220 28.30 23.80 -5.43
C ASN A 220 28.84 22.56 -6.15
N SER A 221 29.23 22.70 -7.41
CA SER A 221 29.58 21.60 -8.30
C SER A 221 31.08 21.38 -8.44
N GLN A 222 31.91 22.32 -7.94
CA GLN A 222 33.38 22.28 -8.05
C GLN A 222 33.84 22.13 -9.52
N GLN A 223 33.12 22.79 -10.43
CA GLN A 223 33.43 22.78 -11.85
C GLN A 223 33.27 24.17 -12.49
N ILE A 224 33.88 24.35 -13.65
CA ILE A 224 33.71 25.52 -14.51
C ILE A 224 32.90 25.08 -15.73
N LEU A 225 31.83 25.81 -16.01
CA LEU A 225 30.98 25.61 -17.17
C LEU A 225 31.39 26.60 -18.26
N LEU A 226 31.67 26.10 -19.46
CA LEU A 226 31.88 26.93 -20.64
C LEU A 226 30.53 27.11 -21.33
N LEU A 227 29.94 28.30 -21.18
CA LEU A 227 28.65 28.63 -21.76
C LEU A 227 28.82 29.29 -23.12
N ASN A 228 27.93 28.97 -24.05
CA ASN A 228 27.78 29.69 -25.30
C ASN A 228 27.13 31.06 -25.02
N PRO A 229 27.79 32.18 -25.37
CA PRO A 229 27.26 33.52 -25.11
C PRO A 229 25.99 33.87 -25.91
N SER A 230 25.59 33.06 -26.89
CA SER A 230 24.43 33.33 -27.76
C SER A 230 23.14 32.64 -27.31
N ASP A 231 23.24 31.53 -26.59
CA ASP A 231 22.08 30.71 -26.19
C ASP A 231 22.20 30.13 -24.76
N GLY A 232 23.26 30.46 -24.02
CA GLY A 232 23.49 30.00 -22.65
C GLY A 232 23.82 28.50 -22.50
N SER A 233 23.90 27.74 -23.59
CA SER A 233 24.12 26.28 -23.52
C SER A 233 25.52 25.93 -22.99
N VAL A 234 25.58 24.92 -22.12
CA VAL A 234 26.84 24.37 -21.61
C VAL A 234 27.54 23.58 -22.73
N GLN A 235 28.67 24.07 -23.21
CA GLN A 235 29.46 23.42 -24.26
C GLN A 235 30.55 22.48 -23.71
N LYS A 236 31.11 22.80 -22.53
CA LYS A 236 32.14 22.01 -21.87
C LYS A 236 32.07 22.22 -20.36
N GLU A 237 32.38 21.16 -19.62
CA GLU A 237 32.54 21.19 -18.16
C GLU A 237 34.00 20.87 -17.81
N VAL A 238 34.60 21.65 -16.92
CA VAL A 238 35.96 21.45 -16.42
C VAL A 238 35.89 21.22 -14.91
N LYS A 239 36.16 19.98 -14.48
CA LYS A 239 36.18 19.61 -13.06
C LYS A 239 37.47 20.08 -12.40
N LEU A 240 37.34 20.76 -11.27
CA LEU A 240 38.47 21.29 -10.52
C LEU A 240 39.16 20.22 -9.69
N ARG A 241 40.49 20.18 -9.72
CA ARG A 241 41.31 19.16 -9.05
C ARG A 241 42.45 19.77 -8.26
N GLU A 242 42.85 19.09 -7.19
CA GLU A 242 44.08 19.44 -6.48
C GLU A 242 45.33 19.15 -7.33
N PRO A 243 46.39 19.98 -7.29
CA PRO A 243 47.58 19.78 -8.09
C PRO A 243 48.26 18.44 -7.79
N GLY A 244 48.55 17.65 -8.83
CA GLY A 244 49.22 16.36 -8.68
C GLY A 244 48.42 15.28 -7.93
N ARG A 245 47.10 15.46 -7.77
CA ARG A 245 46.18 14.47 -7.19
C ARG A 245 44.94 14.32 -8.06
N ASP A 246 44.33 13.14 -8.04
CA ASP A 246 43.01 12.92 -8.65
C ASP A 246 41.84 13.35 -7.76
N SER A 247 42.10 13.94 -6.59
CA SER A 247 41.06 14.45 -5.70
C SER A 247 40.45 15.75 -6.23
N VAL A 248 39.13 15.87 -6.08
CA VAL A 248 38.38 17.08 -6.40
C VAL A 248 38.83 18.22 -5.49
N TYR A 249 39.01 19.41 -6.06
CA TYR A 249 39.34 20.62 -5.30
C TYR A 249 38.20 20.92 -4.31
N PRO A 250 38.46 21.05 -3.00
CA PRO A 250 37.40 21.02 -1.98
C PRO A 250 36.68 22.36 -1.76
N PHE A 251 37.12 23.44 -2.38
CA PHE A 251 36.58 24.79 -2.17
C PHE A 251 35.80 25.27 -3.40
N GLY A 252 34.69 25.98 -3.17
CA GLY A 252 33.94 26.65 -4.22
C GLY A 252 34.72 27.78 -4.88
N LEU A 253 34.36 28.13 -6.11
CA LEU A 253 34.98 29.18 -6.90
C LEU A 253 33.95 30.31 -7.14
N PHE A 254 34.20 31.48 -6.54
CA PHE A 254 33.29 32.63 -6.55
C PHE A 254 33.43 33.50 -7.79
N SER A 255 34.61 33.61 -8.37
CA SER A 255 34.86 34.45 -9.54
C SER A 255 36.03 33.90 -10.35
N ILE A 256 36.05 34.19 -11.65
CA ILE A 256 37.08 33.75 -12.58
C ILE A 256 37.35 34.82 -13.64
N VAL A 257 38.62 35.06 -13.94
CA VAL A 257 39.04 36.04 -14.94
C VAL A 257 40.30 35.58 -15.66
N TYR A 258 40.39 35.88 -16.95
CA TYR A 258 41.63 35.67 -17.70
C TYR A 258 42.57 36.86 -17.54
N ASP A 259 43.81 36.62 -17.12
CA ASP A 259 44.87 37.63 -17.15
C ASP A 259 45.67 37.51 -18.45
N PRO A 260 45.53 38.46 -19.40
CA PRO A 260 46.21 38.39 -20.69
C PRO A 260 47.72 38.61 -20.60
N ILE A 261 48.22 39.27 -19.55
CA ILE A 261 49.66 39.49 -19.35
C ILE A 261 50.31 38.21 -18.81
N ARG A 262 49.69 37.60 -17.80
CA ARG A 262 50.19 36.36 -17.19
C ARG A 262 49.84 35.11 -18.01
N ARG A 263 48.92 35.22 -18.96
CA ARG A 263 48.35 34.13 -19.76
C ARG A 263 47.82 32.99 -18.90
N ALA A 264 47.15 33.35 -17.81
CA ALA A 264 46.62 32.42 -16.84
C ALA A 264 45.20 32.80 -16.45
N TYR A 265 44.37 31.81 -16.11
CA TYR A 265 43.08 32.05 -15.49
C TYR A 265 43.29 32.21 -14.00
N LEU A 266 42.90 33.37 -13.49
CA LEU A 266 42.85 33.64 -12.06
C LEU A 266 41.42 33.42 -11.58
N GLY A 267 41.28 32.93 -10.37
CA GLY A 267 39.99 32.75 -9.73
C GLY A 267 40.04 33.07 -8.25
N VAL A 268 38.86 33.14 -7.64
CA VAL A 268 38.72 33.36 -6.20
C VAL A 268 38.01 32.17 -5.57
N SER A 269 38.73 31.39 -4.77
CA SER A 269 38.13 30.35 -3.96
C SER A 269 37.79 30.83 -2.56
N THR A 270 37.07 29.99 -1.80
CA THR A 270 36.70 30.27 -0.40
C THR A 270 37.85 30.72 0.49
N THR A 271 39.07 30.25 0.22
CA THR A 271 40.24 30.49 1.08
C THR A 271 41.41 31.16 0.38
N ALA A 272 41.45 31.19 -0.96
CA ALA A 272 42.63 31.60 -1.70
C ALA A 272 42.28 32.23 -3.05
N MET A 273 43.18 33.06 -3.56
CA MET A 273 43.18 33.32 -4.99
C MET A 273 43.82 32.11 -5.66
N VAL A 274 43.30 31.68 -6.80
CA VAL A 274 43.76 30.46 -7.48
C VAL A 274 44.19 30.77 -8.90
N GLU A 275 45.16 30.02 -9.39
CA GLU A 275 45.49 29.89 -10.80
C GLU A 275 44.90 28.56 -11.30
N ILE A 276 44.17 28.61 -12.40
CA ILE A 276 43.40 27.47 -12.92
C ILE A 276 43.88 27.14 -14.33
N ASP A 277 44.22 25.86 -14.54
CA ASP A 277 44.44 25.31 -15.87
C ASP A 277 43.13 24.72 -16.41
N LEU A 278 42.55 25.34 -17.43
CA LEU A 278 41.27 24.88 -18.02
C LEU A 278 41.39 23.64 -18.91
N GLU A 279 42.61 23.21 -19.25
CA GLU A 279 42.83 21.97 -20.00
C GLU A 279 42.82 20.77 -19.05
N THR A 280 43.52 20.88 -17.93
CA THR A 280 43.69 19.80 -16.95
C THR A 280 42.68 19.86 -15.79
N GLY A 281 42.16 21.04 -15.47
CA GLY A 281 41.35 21.32 -14.29
C GLY A 281 42.17 21.49 -13.00
N GLU A 282 43.50 21.51 -13.07
CA GLU A 282 44.34 21.70 -11.89
C GLU A 282 44.21 23.11 -11.30
N VAL A 283 44.04 23.20 -9.99
CA VAL A 283 43.86 24.46 -9.24
C VAL A 283 45.04 24.70 -8.32
N LYS A 284 45.82 25.74 -8.59
CA LYS A 284 46.98 26.12 -7.77
C LYS A 284 46.66 27.36 -6.94
N GLU A 285 46.71 27.24 -5.63
CA GLU A 285 46.47 28.38 -4.74
C GLU A 285 47.65 29.34 -4.63
N LEU A 286 47.30 30.62 -4.58
CA LEU A 286 48.20 31.75 -4.35
C LEU A 286 48.06 32.20 -2.89
N SER A 287 49.18 32.43 -2.21
CA SER A 287 49.19 32.70 -0.77
C SER A 287 48.74 34.13 -0.41
N GLY A 288 47.84 34.26 0.58
CA GLY A 288 47.71 35.48 1.39
C GLY A 288 46.98 36.67 0.76
N VAL A 289 46.04 36.43 -0.17
CA VAL A 289 45.37 37.50 -0.93
C VAL A 289 43.85 37.48 -0.78
N ALA A 290 43.21 36.30 -0.74
CA ALA A 290 41.76 36.20 -0.79
C ALA A 290 41.05 36.08 0.57
N PHE A 291 41.77 35.72 1.64
CA PHE A 291 41.17 35.38 2.94
C PHE A 291 41.96 36.03 4.08
N GLY A 292 41.84 37.35 4.21
CA GLY A 292 42.54 38.11 5.24
C GLY A 292 44.08 37.87 5.29
N PRO A 293 44.70 38.00 6.48
CA PRO A 293 46.12 37.71 6.67
C PRO A 293 46.49 36.23 6.41
N PRO A 294 47.72 35.91 5.97
CA PRO A 294 48.14 34.52 5.71
C PRO A 294 47.98 33.57 6.90
N GLU A 295 48.16 34.06 8.13
CA GLU A 295 47.97 33.28 9.35
C GLU A 295 46.51 32.86 9.52
N ALA A 296 45.57 33.76 9.26
CA ALA A 296 44.14 33.48 9.34
C ALA A 296 43.70 32.48 8.27
N GLN A 297 44.19 32.63 7.02
CA GLN A 297 43.99 31.65 5.95
C GLN A 297 44.49 30.26 6.34
N GLN A 298 45.68 30.17 6.93
CA GLN A 298 46.25 28.91 7.38
C GLN A 298 45.43 28.28 8.52
N THR A 299 45.04 29.08 9.52
CA THR A 299 44.19 28.62 10.63
C THR A 299 42.84 28.13 10.11
N TYR A 300 42.16 28.90 9.26
CA TYR A 300 40.89 28.50 8.65
C TYR A 300 41.02 27.14 7.96
N ARG A 301 42.05 26.94 7.13
CA ARG A 301 42.25 25.67 6.41
C ARG A 301 42.46 24.49 7.36
N GLN A 302 43.30 24.67 8.38
CA GLN A 302 43.60 23.63 9.37
C GLN A 302 42.34 23.17 10.11
N LEU A 303 41.38 24.08 10.33
CA LEU A 303 40.13 23.80 11.01
C LEU A 303 39.06 23.25 10.06
N VAL A 304 38.95 23.78 8.84
CA VAL A 304 37.88 23.43 7.90
C VAL A 304 38.05 22.05 7.25
N ASP A 305 39.28 21.65 6.92
CA ASP A 305 39.57 20.37 6.28
C ASP A 305 39.02 19.16 7.07
N PRO A 306 39.23 19.05 8.39
CA PRO A 306 38.59 18.00 9.19
C PRO A 306 37.07 18.15 9.27
N MET A 307 36.52 19.38 9.28
CA MET A 307 35.07 19.60 9.24
C MET A 307 34.45 19.06 7.95
N ILE A 308 35.06 19.32 6.79
CA ILE A 308 34.59 18.81 5.49
C ILE A 308 34.52 17.27 5.52
N ARG A 309 35.54 16.62 6.09
CA ARG A 309 35.55 15.16 6.24
C ARG A 309 34.48 14.68 7.23
N ALA A 310 34.30 15.36 8.35
CA ALA A 310 33.29 15.03 9.36
C ALA A 310 31.87 15.17 8.78
N ARG A 311 31.57 16.28 8.11
CA ARG A 311 30.28 16.53 7.45
C ARG A 311 29.96 15.47 6.40
N LYS A 312 30.91 15.21 5.48
CA LYS A 312 30.75 14.18 4.44
C LYS A 312 30.57 12.78 5.04
N GLY A 313 31.36 12.44 6.06
CA GLY A 313 31.29 11.12 6.72
C GLY A 313 30.03 10.91 7.57
N THR A 314 29.40 11.98 8.04
CA THR A 314 28.15 11.93 8.83
C THR A 314 26.90 12.15 7.98
N GLU A 315 27.04 12.55 6.72
CA GLU A 315 25.96 12.91 5.79
C GLU A 315 25.13 14.10 6.30
N LEU A 316 25.77 15.04 6.99
CA LEU A 316 25.13 16.28 7.45
C LEU A 316 25.00 17.30 6.31
N HIS A 317 23.96 18.12 6.38
CA HIS A 317 23.72 19.15 5.39
C HIS A 317 24.69 20.31 5.62
N PHE A 318 24.73 20.84 6.84
CA PHE A 318 25.67 21.87 7.29
C PHE A 318 26.49 21.43 8.50
N LEU A 319 27.71 21.96 8.58
CA LEU A 319 28.57 21.87 9.77
C LEU A 319 29.48 23.11 9.76
N TYR A 320 29.29 23.98 10.74
CA TYR A 320 29.86 25.32 10.77
C TYR A 320 30.21 25.75 12.20
N SER A 321 30.80 26.92 12.33
CA SER A 321 30.95 27.61 13.60
C SER A 321 30.62 29.09 13.46
N ALA A 322 29.99 29.66 14.47
CA ALA A 322 29.63 31.07 14.46
C ALA A 322 29.82 31.73 15.82
N ILE A 323 29.94 33.05 15.81
CA ILE A 323 30.12 33.90 16.99
C ILE A 323 28.91 34.81 17.18
N LEU A 324 28.64 35.20 18.43
CA LEU A 324 27.61 36.18 18.76
C LEU A 324 28.28 37.54 18.96
N VAL A 325 28.00 38.48 18.06
CA VAL A 325 28.76 39.74 17.92
C VAL A 325 28.37 40.77 18.99
N ASP A 326 27.10 40.86 19.37
CA ASP A 326 26.56 41.95 20.20
C ASP A 326 25.81 41.48 21.46
N ARG A 327 25.82 40.18 21.77
CA ARG A 327 25.06 39.55 22.88
C ARG A 327 23.53 39.67 22.77
N GLU A 328 22.99 40.22 21.69
CA GLU A 328 21.54 40.37 21.50
C GLU A 328 21.01 39.45 20.40
N THR A 329 21.35 39.65 19.12
CA THR A 329 20.79 38.82 18.02
C THR A 329 21.73 38.57 16.85
N THR A 330 22.91 39.19 16.80
CA THR A 330 23.75 39.18 15.60
C THR A 330 24.74 38.02 15.62
N ILE A 331 24.68 37.15 14.61
CA ILE A 331 25.57 36.01 14.42
C ILE A 331 26.51 36.29 13.26
N ASN A 332 27.79 35.92 13.41
CA ASN A 332 28.75 35.94 12.31
C ASN A 332 29.37 34.55 12.14
N TYR A 333 29.19 33.96 10.96
CA TYR A 333 29.75 32.65 10.62
C TYR A 333 31.26 32.79 10.38
N ALA A 334 32.04 31.95 11.07
CA ALA A 334 33.51 32.01 11.03
C ALA A 334 34.14 30.81 10.29
N LEU A 335 33.52 29.63 10.37
CA LEU A 335 33.90 28.43 9.65
C LEU A 335 32.64 27.82 9.05
N ASP A 336 32.72 27.35 7.82
CA ASP A 336 31.70 26.52 7.20
C ASP A 336 32.41 25.32 6.56
N SER A 337 31.78 24.16 6.37
CA SER A 337 32.38 23.00 5.71
C SER A 337 31.65 22.54 4.44
N THR A 338 30.68 23.31 3.96
CA THR A 338 30.10 23.19 2.63
C THR A 338 30.95 23.89 1.58
N GLN A 339 31.56 25.03 1.95
CA GLN A 339 32.48 25.81 1.10
C GLN A 339 31.81 26.33 -0.18
N SER A 340 30.57 26.80 -0.06
CA SER A 340 29.79 27.32 -1.19
C SER A 340 28.80 28.41 -0.80
N ASP A 341 28.18 29.09 -1.75
CA ASP A 341 27.23 30.21 -1.49
C ASP A 341 25.84 29.77 -1.01
N ILE A 342 25.69 28.53 -0.53
CA ILE A 342 24.43 28.02 0.04
C ILE A 342 24.28 28.38 1.53
N HIS A 343 25.24 29.13 2.07
CA HIS A 343 25.27 29.58 3.46
C HIS A 343 25.67 31.05 3.54
N SER A 344 25.42 31.65 4.70
CA SER A 344 25.87 32.99 5.07
C SER A 344 27.37 33.17 4.90
N ASN A 345 27.79 34.28 4.30
CA ASN A 345 29.21 34.51 4.01
C ASN A 345 30.05 34.58 5.29
N VAL A 346 31.26 34.02 5.24
CA VAL A 346 32.18 34.10 6.38
C VAL A 346 32.60 35.55 6.59
N GLY A 347 32.38 36.06 7.81
CA GLY A 347 32.69 37.43 8.17
C GLY A 347 31.52 38.42 8.01
N ILE A 348 30.34 37.97 7.55
CA ILE A 348 29.12 38.80 7.54
C ILE A 348 28.35 38.59 8.84
N ALA A 349 28.04 39.70 9.50
CA ALA A 349 27.12 39.76 10.62
C ALA A 349 25.69 39.75 10.10
N GLU A 350 24.94 38.69 10.38
CA GLU A 350 23.52 38.60 10.08
C GLU A 350 22.71 38.99 11.31
N ILE A 351 21.86 39.99 11.14
CA ILE A 351 20.99 40.57 12.17
C ILE A 351 19.73 39.69 12.27
N ASP A 352 19.21 39.51 13.48
CA ASP A 352 17.94 38.82 13.79
C ASP A 352 17.89 37.29 13.63
N GLN A 353 19.04 36.60 13.62
CA GLN A 353 19.08 35.12 13.56
C GLN A 353 19.35 34.41 14.88
N ALA A 354 19.81 35.09 15.94
CA ALA A 354 20.02 34.41 17.23
C ALA A 354 18.68 34.22 17.98
N GLU A 355 18.05 33.07 17.77
CA GLU A 355 16.98 32.59 18.66
C GLU A 355 17.48 32.51 20.12
N ASP A 356 16.58 32.61 21.09
CA ASP A 356 16.90 32.51 22.53
C ASP A 356 17.72 31.25 22.85
N ASP A 357 17.52 30.19 22.09
CA ASP A 357 18.21 28.91 22.22
C ASP A 357 19.70 28.98 21.82
N ILE A 358 20.08 29.76 20.80
CA ILE A 358 21.49 30.00 20.42
C ILE A 358 22.16 30.87 21.48
N ARG A 359 21.43 31.85 22.02
CA ARG A 359 21.92 32.70 23.11
C ARG A 359 22.21 31.87 24.35
N ASP A 360 21.34 30.92 24.68
CA ASP A 360 21.52 30.00 25.80
C ASP A 360 22.76 29.11 25.65
N VAL A 361 23.10 28.69 24.44
CA VAL A 361 24.31 27.89 24.18
C VAL A 361 25.57 28.65 24.61
N ILE A 362 25.65 29.94 24.29
CA ILE A 362 26.81 30.78 24.64
C ILE A 362 26.73 31.27 26.08
N LEU A 363 25.57 31.78 26.51
CA LEU A 363 25.41 32.41 27.83
C LEU A 363 25.35 31.40 28.97
N LYS A 364 24.67 30.27 28.77
CA LYS A 364 24.51 29.20 29.78
C LYS A 364 25.52 28.06 29.60
N ARG A 365 26.26 28.02 28.48
CA ARG A 365 27.20 26.95 28.12
C ARG A 365 26.51 25.59 28.00
N GLU A 366 25.25 25.61 27.56
CA GLU A 366 24.44 24.41 27.40
C GLU A 366 24.50 23.93 25.95
N ILE A 367 24.52 22.61 25.77
CA ILE A 367 24.35 22.03 24.44
C ILE A 367 22.88 22.11 24.10
N TYR A 368 22.58 22.68 22.94
CA TYR A 368 21.22 22.75 22.44
C TYR A 368 21.03 21.81 21.25
N LEU A 369 19.87 21.18 21.21
CA LEU A 369 19.43 20.33 20.11
C LEU A 369 17.99 20.72 19.78
N SER A 370 17.79 21.28 18.60
CA SER A 370 16.49 21.80 18.18
C SER A 370 15.53 20.64 17.89
N ASP A 371 14.23 20.92 17.95
CA ASP A 371 13.25 20.15 17.19
C ASP A 371 13.39 20.46 15.68
N ILE A 372 12.49 19.96 14.84
CA ILE A 372 12.49 20.35 13.42
C ILE A 372 11.87 21.74 13.33
N VAL A 373 12.67 22.72 12.91
CA VAL A 373 12.32 24.14 12.86
C VAL A 373 12.38 24.64 11.41
N PRO A 374 11.43 25.46 10.96
CA PRO A 374 11.52 26.13 9.66
C PRO A 374 12.51 27.30 9.72
N TRP A 375 13.46 27.31 8.79
CA TRP A 375 14.36 28.43 8.54
C TRP A 375 13.99 29.10 7.22
N GLU A 376 13.98 30.43 7.19
CA GLU A 376 13.53 31.21 6.02
C GLU A 376 14.34 30.88 4.76
N ASP A 377 15.66 30.83 4.88
CA ASP A 377 16.56 30.64 3.72
C ASP A 377 16.94 29.18 3.46
N TRP A 378 16.82 28.30 4.46
CA TRP A 378 17.35 26.94 4.40
C TRP A 378 16.31 25.83 4.57
N GLY A 379 15.04 26.21 4.72
CA GLY A 379 13.91 25.28 4.85
C GLY A 379 13.86 24.62 6.23
N LEU A 380 13.22 23.45 6.31
CA LEU A 380 13.02 22.75 7.58
C LEU A 380 14.31 22.02 7.98
N LEU A 381 14.93 22.48 9.06
CA LEU A 381 16.17 21.91 9.59
C LEU A 381 15.97 21.34 10.99
N LYS A 382 16.82 20.38 11.31
CA LYS A 382 17.09 19.99 12.68
C LYS A 382 18.56 20.21 12.97
N SER A 383 18.84 20.90 14.07
CA SER A 383 20.13 21.53 14.33
C SER A 383 20.63 21.18 15.72
N SER A 384 21.96 21.12 15.86
CA SER A 384 22.61 21.08 17.18
C SER A 384 23.63 22.19 17.30
N TYR A 385 23.69 22.80 18.47
CA TYR A 385 24.63 23.86 18.81
C TYR A 385 25.41 23.46 20.05
N VAL A 386 26.74 23.48 19.94
CA VAL A 386 27.65 23.14 21.04
C VAL A 386 28.59 24.32 21.28
N PRO A 387 28.77 24.80 22.52
CA PRO A 387 29.61 25.95 22.79
C PRO A 387 31.08 25.65 22.55
N ILE A 388 31.77 26.58 21.90
CA ILE A 388 33.22 26.60 21.73
C ILE A 388 33.81 27.45 22.85
N LEU A 389 34.74 26.87 23.59
CA LEU A 389 35.34 27.48 24.77
C LEU A 389 36.71 28.09 24.45
N ASN A 390 37.02 29.20 25.12
CA ASN A 390 38.37 29.77 25.16
C ASN A 390 39.23 29.12 26.26
N ASP A 391 40.50 29.53 26.37
CA ASP A 391 41.43 29.03 27.40
C ASP A 391 40.98 29.33 28.85
N GLN A 392 40.11 30.32 29.03
CA GLN A 392 39.52 30.70 30.33
C GLN A 392 38.28 29.85 30.66
N GLY A 393 37.83 29.00 29.73
CA GLY A 393 36.64 28.17 29.84
C GLY A 393 35.34 28.90 29.51
N ASP A 394 35.40 30.14 29.01
CA ASP A 394 34.23 30.91 28.58
C ASP A 394 33.79 30.50 27.18
N ALA A 395 32.47 30.37 26.97
CA ALA A 395 31.92 30.16 25.64
C ALA A 395 31.97 31.47 24.85
N VAL A 396 32.68 31.46 23.73
CA VAL A 396 32.89 32.64 22.87
C VAL A 396 32.35 32.45 21.45
N ALA A 397 32.07 31.21 21.07
CA ALA A 397 31.49 30.82 19.79
C ALA A 397 30.66 29.55 19.99
N TYR A 398 30.02 29.04 18.94
CA TYR A 398 29.40 27.73 18.93
C TYR A 398 29.65 27.00 17.62
N ALA A 399 29.67 25.67 17.69
CA ALA A 399 29.66 24.79 16.53
C ALA A 399 28.22 24.39 16.23
N GLY A 400 27.78 24.64 14.99
CA GLY A 400 26.48 24.27 14.47
C GLY A 400 26.57 23.07 13.54
N ALA A 401 25.58 22.18 13.59
CA ALA A 401 25.44 21.05 12.68
C ALA A 401 23.97 20.87 12.35
N ASP A 402 23.64 20.74 11.06
CA ASP A 402 22.26 20.70 10.60
C ASP A 402 21.99 19.53 9.65
N VAL A 403 20.76 19.03 9.70
CA VAL A 403 20.20 18.10 8.72
C VAL A 403 18.87 18.62 8.18
N ASN A 404 18.70 18.54 6.87
CA ASN A 404 17.46 18.90 6.19
C ASN A 404 16.37 17.83 6.39
N ILE A 405 15.12 18.26 6.58
CA ILE A 405 13.96 17.39 6.75
C ILE A 405 13.77 16.38 5.62
N ASP A 406 14.12 16.72 4.38
CA ASP A 406 13.94 15.85 3.21
C ASP A 406 14.69 14.52 3.37
N ILE A 407 15.85 14.57 4.02
CA ILE A 407 16.65 13.39 4.35
C ILE A 407 15.94 12.54 5.41
N ILE A 408 15.29 13.18 6.39
CA ILE A 408 14.50 12.50 7.42
C ILE A 408 13.22 11.90 6.79
N GLU A 409 12.52 12.66 5.94
CA GLU A 409 11.31 12.23 5.24
C GLU A 409 11.55 11.07 4.28
N SER A 410 12.60 11.13 3.46
CA SER A 410 12.94 10.05 2.54
C SER A 410 13.24 8.75 3.29
N ARG A 411 14.02 8.81 4.38
CA ARG A 411 14.31 7.63 5.22
C ARG A 411 13.07 7.12 5.96
N THR A 412 12.22 8.01 6.46
CA THR A 412 10.96 7.62 7.11
C THR A 412 9.94 7.04 6.12
N ARG A 413 9.89 7.52 4.87
CA ARG A 413 9.06 6.97 3.81
C ARG A 413 9.50 5.55 3.41
N LEU A 414 10.81 5.31 3.30
CA LEU A 414 11.34 3.96 3.06
C LEU A 414 10.99 3.02 4.22
N ALA A 415 11.15 3.47 5.46
CA ALA A 415 10.76 2.70 6.65
C ALA A 415 9.24 2.41 6.68
N LEU A 416 8.41 3.40 6.34
CA LEU A 416 6.96 3.23 6.24
C LEU A 416 6.60 2.16 5.19
N LEU A 417 7.24 2.18 4.02
CA LEU A 417 7.02 1.20 2.97
C LEU A 417 7.38 -0.22 3.45
N GLN A 418 8.48 -0.38 4.19
CA GLN A 418 8.85 -1.66 4.81
C GLN A 418 7.81 -2.14 5.83
N VAL A 419 7.31 -1.25 6.69
CA VAL A 419 6.26 -1.57 7.68
C VAL A 419 4.97 -2.00 6.97
N VAL A 420 4.59 -1.31 5.88
CA VAL A 420 3.42 -1.66 5.08
C VAL A 420 3.58 -3.04 4.45
N ILE A 421 4.73 -3.34 3.83
CA ILE A 421 4.98 -4.66 3.23
C ILE A 421 4.89 -5.76 4.28
N ILE A 422 5.58 -5.60 5.42
CA ILE A 422 5.55 -6.56 6.53
C ILE A 422 4.11 -6.71 7.06
N GLY A 423 3.39 -5.61 7.21
CA GLY A 423 1.99 -5.59 7.64
C GLY A 423 1.07 -6.34 6.68
N VAL A 424 1.23 -6.15 5.37
CA VAL A 424 0.46 -6.87 4.33
C VAL A 424 0.77 -8.36 4.36
N VAL A 425 2.04 -8.74 4.45
CA VAL A 425 2.44 -10.16 4.55
C VAL A 425 1.90 -10.80 5.82
N ALA A 426 2.00 -10.11 6.96
CA ALA A 426 1.46 -10.58 8.23
C ALA A 426 -0.08 -10.69 8.20
N LEU A 427 -0.77 -9.73 7.59
CA LEU A 427 -2.22 -9.75 7.43
C LEU A 427 -2.64 -10.92 6.52
N ALA A 428 -1.98 -11.11 5.39
CA ALA A 428 -2.25 -12.23 4.48
C ALA A 428 -2.05 -13.58 5.17
N GLY A 429 -0.95 -13.74 5.91
CA GLY A 429 -0.68 -14.93 6.71
C GLY A 429 -1.73 -15.14 7.82
N GLY A 430 -2.11 -14.08 8.52
CA GLY A 430 -3.14 -14.12 9.55
C GLY A 430 -4.53 -14.46 9.01
N LEU A 431 -4.90 -13.95 7.83
CA LEU A 431 -6.16 -14.30 7.16
C LEU A 431 -6.17 -15.75 6.69
N LEU A 432 -5.04 -16.24 6.20
CA LEU A 432 -4.87 -17.64 5.81
C LEU A 432 -5.04 -18.55 7.03
N ILE A 433 -4.39 -18.24 8.15
CA ILE A 433 -4.56 -18.98 9.42
C ILE A 433 -6.01 -18.90 9.92
N ALA A 434 -6.62 -17.70 9.91
CA ALA A 434 -7.99 -17.48 10.33
C ALA A 434 -8.98 -18.31 9.51
N TYR A 435 -8.76 -18.41 8.19
CA TYR A 435 -9.54 -19.24 7.29
C TYR A 435 -9.48 -20.72 7.70
N PHE A 436 -8.27 -21.26 7.92
CA PHE A 436 -8.10 -22.66 8.36
C PHE A 436 -8.73 -22.93 9.73
N ILE A 437 -8.58 -22.02 10.70
CA ILE A 437 -9.21 -22.15 12.03
C ILE A 437 -10.73 -22.13 11.91
N THR A 438 -11.28 -21.20 11.12
CA THR A 438 -12.72 -21.08 10.91
C THR A 438 -13.30 -22.36 10.31
N GLN A 439 -12.62 -22.96 9.33
CA GLN A 439 -13.04 -24.24 8.76
C GLN A 439 -13.00 -25.37 9.79
N ARG A 440 -11.90 -25.51 10.54
CA ARG A 440 -11.76 -26.56 11.56
C ARG A 440 -12.78 -26.47 12.70
N LEU A 441 -13.26 -25.29 13.06
CA LEU A 441 -14.23 -25.12 14.15
C LEU A 441 -15.68 -25.16 13.67
N THR A 442 -15.99 -24.53 12.55
CA THR A 442 -17.40 -24.34 12.13
C THR A 442 -17.99 -25.62 11.56
N GLN A 443 -17.19 -26.45 10.88
CA GLN A 443 -17.68 -27.69 10.26
C GLN A 443 -18.17 -28.72 11.30
N PRO A 444 -17.40 -29.08 12.35
CA PRO A 444 -17.89 -30.00 13.38
C PRO A 444 -19.11 -29.47 14.15
N ILE A 445 -19.20 -28.15 14.36
CA ILE A 445 -20.39 -27.52 14.97
C ILE A 445 -21.63 -27.70 14.09
N HIS A 446 -21.46 -27.61 12.77
CA HIS A 446 -22.55 -27.82 11.83
C HIS A 446 -23.03 -29.27 11.85
N GLU A 447 -22.10 -30.23 11.88
CA GLU A 447 -22.38 -31.67 11.99
C GLU A 447 -23.12 -31.99 13.29
N LEU A 448 -22.64 -31.48 14.43
CA LEU A 448 -23.33 -31.59 15.73
C LEU A 448 -24.75 -31.03 15.69
N LYS A 449 -24.94 -29.86 15.07
CA LYS A 449 -26.26 -29.24 14.92
C LYS A 449 -27.19 -30.16 14.12
N GLN A 450 -26.72 -30.74 13.02
CA GLN A 450 -27.53 -31.65 12.20
C GLN A 450 -27.88 -32.93 12.97
N SER A 451 -26.93 -33.56 13.66
CA SER A 451 -27.20 -34.75 14.46
C SER A 451 -28.17 -34.49 15.62
N ALA A 452 -28.05 -33.34 16.29
CA ALA A 452 -29.00 -32.94 17.34
C ALA A 452 -30.43 -32.78 16.78
N LEU A 453 -30.58 -32.18 15.59
CA LEU A 453 -31.87 -32.06 14.91
C LEU A 453 -32.44 -33.44 14.52
N GLN A 454 -31.59 -34.39 14.11
CA GLN A 454 -32.00 -35.76 13.81
C GLN A 454 -32.53 -36.51 15.04
N VAL A 455 -31.85 -36.37 16.18
CA VAL A 455 -32.32 -36.91 17.47
C VAL A 455 -33.66 -36.27 17.87
N ALA A 456 -33.80 -34.94 17.71
CA ALA A 456 -35.05 -34.24 17.99
C ALA A 456 -36.20 -34.67 17.07
N ALA A 457 -35.90 -35.10 15.84
CA ALA A 457 -36.86 -35.62 14.88
C ALA A 457 -37.22 -37.11 15.09
N GLY A 458 -36.72 -37.75 16.15
CA GLY A 458 -37.03 -39.15 16.50
C GLY A 458 -36.07 -40.20 15.93
N GLY A 459 -34.95 -39.79 15.32
CA GLY A 459 -33.90 -40.68 14.84
C GLY A 459 -32.94 -41.10 15.95
N PHE A 460 -33.41 -41.95 16.88
CA PHE A 460 -32.60 -42.44 18.00
C PHE A 460 -31.69 -43.61 17.59
N GLY A 461 -30.49 -43.69 18.18
CA GLY A 461 -29.57 -44.82 18.02
C GLY A 461 -28.35 -44.63 17.12
N ASN A 462 -28.19 -43.46 16.49
CA ASN A 462 -26.98 -43.12 15.75
C ASN A 462 -25.87 -42.63 16.70
N GLU A 463 -24.64 -43.11 16.53
CA GLU A 463 -23.47 -42.58 17.23
C GLU A 463 -23.00 -41.28 16.58
N ILE A 464 -22.85 -40.23 17.38
CA ILE A 464 -22.43 -38.91 16.91
C ILE A 464 -20.92 -38.78 17.15
N HIS A 465 -20.14 -39.13 16.13
CA HIS A 465 -18.69 -39.05 16.17
C HIS A 465 -18.21 -37.67 15.70
N VAL A 466 -17.54 -36.94 16.59
CA VAL A 466 -16.91 -35.66 16.30
C VAL A 466 -15.50 -35.69 16.88
N GLU A 467 -14.52 -35.71 16.00
CA GLU A 467 -13.10 -35.76 16.36
C GLU A 467 -12.53 -34.34 16.44
N ASN A 468 -12.34 -33.83 17.66
CA ASN A 468 -11.77 -32.52 18.00
C ASN A 468 -12.67 -31.28 17.71
N PRO A 469 -12.48 -30.17 18.46
CA PRO A 469 -11.74 -30.04 19.72
C PRO A 469 -12.41 -30.80 20.89
N ALA A 470 -11.67 -31.01 21.98
CA ALA A 470 -12.07 -31.88 23.10
C ALA A 470 -13.44 -31.53 23.71
N GLU A 471 -13.78 -30.25 23.73
CA GLU A 471 -15.06 -29.73 24.18
C GLU A 471 -16.22 -30.23 23.30
N LEU A 472 -16.04 -30.24 21.97
CA LEU A 472 -17.04 -30.74 21.03
C LEU A 472 -17.17 -32.26 21.11
N THR A 473 -16.06 -32.99 21.32
CA THR A 473 -16.11 -34.45 21.55
C THR A 473 -16.83 -34.80 22.86
N ARG A 474 -16.62 -34.03 23.94
CA ARG A 474 -17.40 -34.22 25.18
C ARG A 474 -18.89 -33.96 24.96
N LEU A 475 -19.23 -32.96 24.15
CA LEU A 475 -20.61 -32.63 23.81
C LEU A 475 -21.25 -33.72 22.94
N SER A 476 -20.55 -34.21 21.92
CA SER A 476 -21.03 -35.30 21.06
C SER A 476 -21.27 -36.57 21.87
N GLY A 477 -20.39 -36.89 22.83
CA GLY A 477 -20.54 -38.02 23.75
C GLY A 477 -21.74 -37.86 24.69
N SER A 478 -22.02 -36.65 25.18
CA SER A 478 -23.22 -36.38 25.99
C SER A 478 -24.51 -36.48 25.16
N LEU A 479 -24.50 -35.96 23.92
CA LEU A 479 -25.64 -36.05 23.00
C LEU A 479 -25.92 -37.51 22.58
N THR A 480 -24.87 -38.31 22.39
CA THR A 480 -24.97 -39.75 22.11
C THR A 480 -25.58 -40.51 23.29
N ARG A 481 -25.15 -40.21 24.53
CA ARG A 481 -25.75 -40.79 25.74
C ARG A 481 -27.25 -40.46 25.87
N LEU A 482 -27.62 -39.21 25.55
CA LEU A 482 -29.02 -38.78 25.52
C LEU A 482 -29.82 -39.53 24.44
N SER A 483 -29.29 -39.63 23.22
CA SER A 483 -29.92 -40.38 22.12
C SER A 483 -30.18 -41.85 22.50
N ARG A 484 -29.20 -42.51 23.14
CA ARG A 484 -29.33 -43.89 23.63
C ARG A 484 -30.38 -44.04 24.74
N SER A 485 -30.38 -43.14 25.72
CA SER A 485 -31.37 -43.16 26.81
C SER A 485 -32.80 -42.91 26.30
N LEU A 486 -32.98 -42.02 25.31
CA LEU A 486 -34.26 -41.84 24.65
C LEU A 486 -34.67 -43.10 23.87
N GLN A 487 -33.74 -43.75 23.17
CA GLN A 487 -34.02 -45.03 22.51
C GLN A 487 -34.47 -46.11 23.48
N GLU A 488 -33.78 -46.27 24.62
CA GLU A 488 -34.13 -47.22 25.69
C GLU A 488 -35.48 -46.89 26.32
N THR A 489 -35.80 -45.61 26.51
CA THR A 489 -37.10 -45.18 27.05
C THR A 489 -38.21 -45.48 26.05
N VAL A 490 -38.01 -45.21 24.75
CA VAL A 490 -38.97 -45.50 23.69
C VAL A 490 -39.17 -47.02 23.52
N THR A 491 -38.10 -47.83 23.56
CA THR A 491 -38.19 -49.29 23.50
C THR A 491 -38.83 -49.89 24.75
N SER A 492 -38.56 -49.33 25.94
CA SER A 492 -39.24 -49.73 27.18
C SER A 492 -40.73 -49.41 27.16
N LEU A 493 -41.13 -48.21 26.71
CA LEU A 493 -42.55 -47.81 26.59
C LEU A 493 -43.31 -48.62 25.54
N THR A 494 -42.67 -48.97 24.42
CA THR A 494 -43.27 -49.87 23.41
C THR A 494 -43.35 -51.30 23.91
N GLY A 495 -42.35 -51.79 24.65
CA GLY A 495 -42.35 -53.10 25.30
C GLY A 495 -43.42 -53.22 26.41
N GLU A 496 -43.62 -52.18 27.22
CA GLU A 496 -44.68 -52.14 28.24
C GLU A 496 -46.07 -52.07 27.62
N ASN A 497 -46.26 -51.30 26.55
CA ASN A 497 -47.53 -51.30 25.80
C ASN A 497 -47.84 -52.68 25.21
N PHE A 498 -46.85 -53.40 24.68
CA PHE A 498 -47.04 -54.78 24.21
C PHE A 498 -47.51 -55.72 25.33
N ARG A 499 -46.95 -55.59 26.54
CA ARG A 499 -47.38 -56.38 27.72
C ARG A 499 -48.81 -56.06 28.17
N LEU A 500 -49.24 -54.81 28.01
CA LEU A 500 -50.62 -54.39 28.31
C LEU A 500 -51.61 -54.88 27.25
N GLU A 501 -51.24 -54.84 25.96
CA GLU A 501 -52.04 -55.40 24.88
C GLU A 501 -52.17 -56.93 24.98
N GLU A 502 -51.11 -57.63 25.37
CA GLU A 502 -51.13 -59.09 25.54
C GLU A 502 -52.08 -59.53 26.66
N LYS A 503 -52.15 -58.77 27.77
CA LYS A 503 -53.17 -58.95 28.81
C LYS A 503 -54.60 -58.71 28.28
N ARG A 504 -54.78 -57.72 27.41
CA ARG A 504 -56.10 -57.37 26.83
C ARG A 504 -56.57 -58.44 25.84
N ARG A 505 -55.69 -58.89 24.94
CA ARG A 505 -55.95 -60.00 23.99
C ARG A 505 -56.27 -61.31 24.71
N ARG A 506 -55.60 -61.61 25.84
CA ARG A 506 -55.89 -62.80 26.65
C ARG A 506 -57.32 -62.81 27.21
N ASN A 507 -57.85 -61.64 27.61
CA ASN A 507 -59.22 -61.52 28.10
C ASN A 507 -60.26 -61.57 26.97
N GLU A 508 -59.95 -61.03 25.80
CA GLU A 508 -60.80 -61.16 24.60
C GLU A 508 -60.82 -62.60 24.06
N LEU A 509 -59.70 -63.32 24.15
CA LEU A 509 -59.58 -64.73 23.76
C LEU A 509 -60.49 -65.65 24.59
N ILE A 510 -60.64 -65.39 25.90
CA ILE A 510 -61.55 -66.16 26.76
C ILE A 510 -63.02 -65.97 26.33
N ASN A 511 -63.39 -64.78 25.87
CA ASN A 511 -64.74 -64.50 25.37
C ASN A 511 -64.99 -65.05 23.95
N LEU A 512 -63.97 -65.10 23.09
CA LEU A 512 -64.06 -65.72 21.75
C LEU A 512 -64.06 -67.26 21.78
N ILE A 513 -63.46 -67.90 22.79
CA ILE A 513 -63.41 -69.38 22.90
C ILE A 513 -64.81 -70.00 23.06
N HIS A 514 -65.80 -69.27 23.59
CA HIS A 514 -67.18 -69.76 23.66
C HIS A 514 -67.91 -69.76 22.31
N SER A 515 -67.49 -68.95 21.33
CA SER A 515 -68.23 -68.77 20.06
C SER A 515 -67.64 -69.53 18.87
N PHE A 516 -66.54 -70.28 19.04
CA PHE A 516 -65.76 -70.85 17.92
C PHE A 516 -65.72 -72.39 17.84
N MET A 517 -66.56 -73.14 18.57
CA MET A 517 -66.76 -74.58 18.33
C MET A 517 -67.64 -74.90 17.12
N LYS A 518 -67.45 -74.22 15.98
CA LYS A 518 -67.99 -74.67 14.68
C LYS A 518 -67.06 -74.25 13.53
N HIS A 519 -66.40 -75.28 12.98
CA HIS A 519 -65.63 -75.34 11.73
C HIS A 519 -64.13 -74.96 11.72
N LYS A 520 -63.33 -76.01 11.48
CA LYS A 520 -61.96 -76.15 10.91
C LYS A 520 -61.65 -75.10 9.82
N SER A 521 -60.41 -74.68 9.52
CA SER A 521 -59.10 -75.36 9.49
C SER A 521 -57.93 -74.36 9.33
N GLN A 522 -56.74 -74.74 9.83
CA GLN A 522 -55.35 -74.60 9.29
C GLN A 522 -55.06 -73.56 8.17
N VAL A 523 -53.92 -72.87 8.06
CA VAL A 523 -52.55 -72.91 8.68
C VAL A 523 -51.75 -71.70 8.12
N ASP A 524 -50.74 -71.25 8.89
CA ASP A 524 -49.51 -70.47 8.58
C ASP A 524 -49.49 -69.28 7.61
N PHE A 525 -48.89 -68.17 8.07
CA PHE A 525 -48.07 -67.33 7.21
C PHE A 525 -46.76 -66.90 7.90
N PHE A 526 -45.67 -67.34 7.29
CA PHE A 526 -44.29 -66.91 7.48
C PHE A 526 -43.99 -65.70 6.56
N ASP A 527 -43.05 -64.86 7.02
CA ASP A 527 -42.01 -64.20 6.22
C ASP A 527 -42.36 -62.93 5.39
N VAL A 528 -42.16 -61.75 6.01
CA VAL A 528 -42.11 -60.44 5.32
C VAL A 528 -40.65 -60.12 4.99
N SER A 529 -40.17 -60.74 3.92
CA SER A 529 -38.85 -60.46 3.34
C SER A 529 -38.98 -60.34 1.82
N ARG A 530 -39.65 -59.30 1.31
CA ARG A 530 -39.59 -58.91 -0.11
C ARG A 530 -39.55 -57.39 -0.26
N ARG A 531 -38.50 -56.90 -0.93
CA ARG A 531 -38.39 -55.54 -1.47
C ARG A 531 -39.60 -55.28 -2.37
N SER A 532 -40.52 -54.40 -1.95
CA SER A 532 -41.73 -54.11 -2.73
C SER A 532 -41.66 -52.67 -3.24
N GLU A 533 -41.37 -52.51 -4.53
CA GLU A 533 -41.48 -51.27 -5.31
C GLU A 533 -42.95 -50.80 -5.48
N TYR A 534 -43.89 -51.59 -4.99
CA TYR A 534 -45.32 -51.34 -5.04
C TYR A 534 -45.96 -51.60 -3.67
N GLY A 535 -47.15 -51.05 -3.47
CA GLY A 535 -48.00 -51.36 -2.32
C GLY A 535 -49.45 -51.52 -2.73
N ILE A 536 -50.18 -52.29 -1.93
CA ILE A 536 -51.57 -52.63 -2.18
C ILE A 536 -52.38 -52.53 -0.89
N TYR A 537 -53.58 -51.97 -1.00
CA TYR A 537 -54.58 -51.99 0.05
C TYR A 537 -55.90 -52.45 -0.54
N GLU A 538 -56.51 -53.45 0.09
CA GLU A 538 -57.78 -54.04 -0.34
C GLU A 538 -58.79 -53.97 0.80
N ASP A 539 -60.02 -53.61 0.46
CA ASP A 539 -61.18 -53.84 1.31
C ASP A 539 -62.35 -54.46 0.52
N SER A 540 -63.52 -54.58 1.17
CA SER A 540 -64.68 -55.24 0.58
C SER A 540 -65.26 -54.52 -0.65
N ALA A 541 -64.95 -53.23 -0.85
CA ALA A 541 -65.51 -52.43 -1.95
C ALA A 541 -64.44 -51.90 -2.91
N TYR A 542 -63.22 -51.65 -2.43
CA TYR A 542 -62.16 -50.97 -3.16
C TYR A 542 -60.83 -51.73 -3.12
N LEU A 543 -60.09 -51.63 -4.21
CA LEU A 543 -58.70 -52.04 -4.32
C LEU A 543 -57.87 -50.81 -4.71
N ALA A 544 -56.94 -50.41 -3.83
CA ALA A 544 -55.98 -49.37 -4.11
C ALA A 544 -54.58 -49.97 -4.30
N LEU A 545 -53.88 -49.52 -5.34
CA LEU A 545 -52.54 -49.96 -5.66
C LEU A 545 -51.68 -48.75 -6.02
N TRP A 546 -50.43 -48.75 -5.57
CA TRP A 546 -49.45 -47.73 -5.92
C TRP A 546 -48.08 -48.33 -6.26
N ILE A 547 -47.31 -47.57 -7.04
CA ILE A 547 -45.92 -47.86 -7.37
C ILE A 547 -45.10 -46.65 -6.93
N GLN A 548 -44.01 -46.88 -6.18
CA GLN A 548 -43.16 -45.82 -5.65
C GLN A 548 -41.95 -45.56 -6.55
N LYS A 549 -41.44 -44.32 -6.55
CA LYS A 549 -40.37 -43.87 -7.46
C LYS A 549 -38.94 -44.12 -6.95
N THR A 550 -38.77 -44.53 -5.69
CA THR A 550 -37.45 -44.56 -5.02
C THR A 550 -36.77 -45.93 -5.06
N GLU A 551 -35.47 -45.95 -5.37
CA GLU A 551 -34.61 -47.14 -5.33
C GLU A 551 -34.00 -47.41 -3.94
N ASP A 552 -34.11 -46.46 -2.99
CA ASP A 552 -33.60 -46.61 -1.62
C ASP A 552 -34.57 -47.47 -0.76
N PRO A 553 -34.15 -48.65 -0.25
CA PRO A 553 -35.04 -49.56 0.48
C PRO A 553 -35.66 -48.95 1.75
N LEU A 554 -34.97 -48.02 2.42
CA LEU A 554 -35.45 -47.43 3.66
C LEU A 554 -36.52 -46.36 3.38
N SER A 555 -36.28 -45.51 2.39
CA SER A 555 -37.26 -44.54 1.89
C SER A 555 -38.49 -45.24 1.29
N ALA A 556 -38.28 -46.33 0.55
CA ALA A 556 -39.33 -47.21 0.05
C ALA A 556 -40.23 -47.77 1.17
N ALA A 557 -39.64 -48.34 2.22
CA ALA A 557 -40.41 -48.90 3.34
C ALA A 557 -41.24 -47.84 4.06
N ARG A 558 -40.67 -46.63 4.23
CA ARG A 558 -41.38 -45.50 4.86
C ARG A 558 -42.54 -45.01 3.99
N ILE A 559 -42.30 -44.75 2.70
CA ILE A 559 -43.34 -44.31 1.76
C ILE A 559 -44.45 -45.35 1.70
N SER A 560 -44.11 -46.64 1.57
CA SER A 560 -45.10 -47.71 1.56
C SER A 560 -45.96 -47.75 2.84
N SER A 561 -45.35 -47.57 4.02
CA SER A 561 -46.09 -47.53 5.29
C SER A 561 -47.02 -46.32 5.39
N ASP A 562 -46.55 -45.13 5.02
CA ASP A 562 -47.33 -43.89 5.07
C ASP A 562 -48.49 -43.94 4.08
N ILE A 563 -48.23 -44.35 2.84
CA ILE A 563 -49.25 -44.48 1.79
C ILE A 563 -50.27 -45.57 2.14
N TYR A 564 -49.85 -46.71 2.70
CA TYR A 564 -50.77 -47.75 3.16
C TYR A 564 -51.69 -47.24 4.27
N ARG A 565 -51.15 -46.51 5.27
CA ARG A 565 -51.95 -45.95 6.37
C ARG A 565 -52.94 -44.90 5.88
N ILE A 566 -52.50 -44.01 4.98
CA ILE A 566 -53.37 -43.00 4.36
C ILE A 566 -54.46 -43.70 3.56
N SER A 567 -54.11 -44.69 2.73
CA SER A 567 -55.05 -45.41 1.88
C SER A 567 -56.11 -46.14 2.70
N ARG A 568 -55.68 -46.89 3.71
CA ARG A 568 -56.58 -47.58 4.64
C ARG A 568 -57.54 -46.61 5.30
N ARG A 569 -57.06 -45.48 5.79
CA ARG A 569 -57.90 -44.51 6.50
C ARG A 569 -58.90 -43.84 5.56
N LEU A 570 -58.45 -43.41 4.38
CA LEU A 570 -59.30 -42.72 3.41
C LEU A 570 -60.37 -43.65 2.84
N LEU A 571 -60.03 -44.88 2.44
CA LEU A 571 -61.01 -45.79 1.86
C LEU A 571 -62.04 -46.28 2.88
N GLN A 572 -61.66 -46.42 4.16
CA GLN A 572 -62.60 -46.77 5.23
C GLN A 572 -63.50 -45.61 5.66
N GLN A 573 -63.02 -44.36 5.62
CA GLN A 573 -63.74 -43.22 6.21
C GLN A 573 -64.39 -42.30 5.16
N ARG A 574 -63.70 -42.07 4.03
CA ARG A 574 -64.06 -41.11 2.97
C ARG A 574 -63.54 -41.57 1.60
N PRO A 575 -64.06 -42.69 1.05
CA PRO A 575 -63.52 -43.27 -0.18
C PRO A 575 -63.59 -42.30 -1.38
N GLY A 576 -64.60 -41.42 -1.44
CA GLY A 576 -64.73 -40.41 -2.49
C GLY A 576 -63.62 -39.34 -2.50
N GLU A 577 -62.91 -39.13 -1.39
CA GLU A 577 -61.78 -38.18 -1.30
C GLU A 577 -60.43 -38.85 -1.56
N PHE A 578 -60.40 -40.16 -1.79
CA PHE A 578 -59.14 -40.91 -1.93
C PHE A 578 -58.28 -40.36 -3.07
N MET A 579 -58.82 -40.32 -4.29
CA MET A 579 -58.02 -39.92 -5.45
C MET A 579 -57.60 -38.45 -5.40
N SER A 580 -58.43 -37.55 -4.87
CA SER A 580 -58.06 -36.14 -4.74
C SER A 580 -56.92 -35.91 -3.75
N VAL A 581 -56.86 -36.70 -2.67
CA VAL A 581 -55.76 -36.65 -1.69
C VAL A 581 -54.50 -37.35 -2.21
N MET A 582 -54.64 -38.43 -2.98
CA MET A 582 -53.50 -39.24 -3.42
C MET A 582 -52.80 -38.70 -4.68
N ARG A 583 -53.51 -38.03 -5.59
CA ARG A 583 -52.95 -37.49 -6.85
C ARG A 583 -51.68 -36.63 -6.68
N PRO A 584 -51.59 -35.70 -5.70
CA PRO A 584 -50.40 -34.84 -5.54
C PRO A 584 -49.09 -35.57 -5.21
N PHE A 585 -49.17 -36.83 -4.78
CA PHE A 585 -47.99 -37.67 -4.51
C PHE A 585 -47.39 -38.28 -5.78
N VAL A 586 -48.18 -38.37 -6.87
CA VAL A 586 -47.72 -38.89 -8.16
C VAL A 586 -46.79 -37.87 -8.83
N GLY A 587 -45.60 -38.34 -9.23
CA GLY A 587 -44.49 -37.53 -9.76
C GLY A 587 -43.47 -37.09 -8.70
N ARG A 588 -43.84 -37.08 -7.41
CA ARG A 588 -42.92 -36.80 -6.28
C ARG A 588 -42.40 -38.09 -5.65
N ASP A 589 -43.31 -38.85 -5.04
CA ASP A 589 -43.00 -40.05 -4.26
C ASP A 589 -43.53 -41.32 -4.94
N LEU A 590 -44.59 -41.18 -5.74
CA LEU A 590 -45.23 -42.28 -6.48
C LEU A 590 -45.06 -42.10 -7.98
N ASP A 591 -44.90 -43.21 -8.70
CA ASP A 591 -45.01 -43.26 -10.17
C ASP A 591 -46.47 -43.48 -10.60
N LEU A 592 -47.23 -44.27 -9.83
CA LEU A 592 -48.63 -44.61 -10.10
C LEU A 592 -49.45 -44.69 -8.80
N ILE A 593 -50.69 -44.22 -8.86
CA ILE A 593 -51.78 -44.63 -7.94
C ILE A 593 -52.99 -45.05 -8.76
N LEU A 594 -53.63 -46.15 -8.35
CA LEU A 594 -54.79 -46.74 -8.98
C LEU A 594 -55.82 -47.11 -7.92
N LEU A 595 -57.08 -46.78 -8.17
CA LEU A 595 -58.23 -47.15 -7.35
C LEU A 595 -59.25 -47.88 -8.23
N LEU A 596 -59.57 -49.12 -7.88
CA LEU A 596 -60.63 -49.91 -8.50
C LEU A 596 -61.78 -50.10 -7.52
N HIS A 597 -62.99 -49.74 -7.95
CA HIS A 597 -64.21 -50.12 -7.24
C HIS A 597 -64.66 -51.50 -7.73
N ARG A 598 -64.59 -52.50 -6.85
CA ARG A 598 -64.79 -53.92 -7.19
C ARG A 598 -66.20 -54.26 -7.66
N ASN A 599 -67.21 -53.57 -7.13
CA ASN A 599 -68.61 -53.83 -7.46
C ASN A 599 -69.09 -53.11 -8.73
N THR A 600 -68.62 -51.88 -8.98
CA THR A 600 -69.04 -51.08 -10.14
C THR A 600 -68.13 -51.28 -11.35
N GLY A 601 -66.88 -51.71 -11.12
CA GLY A 601 -65.85 -51.79 -12.15
C GLY A 601 -65.26 -50.43 -12.53
N GLU A 602 -65.55 -49.37 -11.77
CA GLU A 602 -64.95 -48.05 -11.98
C GLU A 602 -63.50 -48.05 -11.53
N LEU A 603 -62.61 -47.65 -12.43
CA LEU A 603 -61.18 -47.58 -12.25
C LEU A 603 -60.73 -46.13 -12.44
N GLU A 604 -60.14 -45.56 -11.40
CA GLU A 604 -59.47 -44.26 -11.45
C GLU A 604 -57.97 -44.46 -11.30
N LEU A 605 -57.18 -43.77 -12.11
CA LEU A 605 -55.72 -43.84 -12.00
C LEU A 605 -55.08 -42.48 -12.25
N GLN A 606 -53.90 -42.29 -11.66
CA GLN A 606 -53.01 -41.17 -11.90
C GLN A 606 -51.59 -41.70 -12.05
N SER A 607 -50.95 -41.40 -13.18
CA SER A 607 -49.58 -41.82 -13.48
C SER A 607 -48.68 -40.64 -13.82
N SER A 608 -47.40 -40.69 -13.43
CA SER A 608 -46.38 -39.73 -13.87
C SER A 608 -45.78 -40.06 -15.23
N GLU A 609 -45.98 -41.28 -15.73
CA GLU A 609 -45.46 -41.77 -17.02
C GLU A 609 -46.62 -42.27 -17.89
N SER A 610 -46.42 -42.29 -19.22
CA SER A 610 -47.38 -42.91 -20.13
C SER A 610 -47.41 -44.42 -19.91
N LEU A 611 -48.59 -45.02 -19.97
CA LEU A 611 -48.79 -46.45 -19.73
C LEU A 611 -49.92 -47.01 -20.58
N ASP A 612 -49.79 -48.29 -20.93
CA ASP A 612 -50.85 -49.07 -21.54
C ASP A 612 -51.56 -49.93 -20.50
N ILE A 613 -52.88 -50.01 -20.61
CA ILE A 613 -53.75 -50.85 -19.77
C ILE A 613 -54.42 -51.90 -20.64
N TYR A 614 -54.39 -53.13 -20.17
CA TYR A 614 -55.13 -54.25 -20.74
C TYR A 614 -56.07 -54.82 -19.68
N PRO A 615 -57.32 -54.34 -19.64
CA PRO A 615 -58.34 -55.02 -18.89
C PRO A 615 -58.68 -56.35 -19.55
N VAL A 616 -58.59 -57.44 -18.80
CA VAL A 616 -59.00 -58.76 -19.24
C VAL A 616 -60.39 -59.05 -18.72
N GLN A 617 -61.34 -59.11 -19.65
CA GLN A 617 -62.70 -59.58 -19.40
C GLN A 617 -62.83 -61.00 -19.94
N GLU A 618 -63.85 -61.72 -19.47
CA GLU A 618 -64.05 -63.16 -19.72
C GLU A 618 -63.91 -63.60 -21.20
N LYS A 619 -64.18 -62.72 -22.17
CA LYS A 619 -64.13 -63.03 -23.61
C LYS A 619 -63.21 -62.12 -24.45
N SER A 620 -62.61 -61.09 -23.88
CA SER A 620 -61.78 -60.15 -24.65
C SER A 620 -60.86 -59.34 -23.75
N SER A 621 -59.72 -58.97 -24.31
CA SER A 621 -58.84 -57.92 -23.80
C SER A 621 -58.63 -56.88 -24.90
N GLN A 622 -58.67 -55.60 -24.53
CA GLN A 622 -58.46 -54.48 -25.45
C GLN A 622 -57.40 -53.55 -24.87
N ARG A 623 -56.42 -53.18 -25.71
CA ARG A 623 -55.39 -52.19 -25.37
C ARG A 623 -56.04 -50.82 -25.18
N MET A 624 -55.68 -50.14 -24.10
CA MET A 624 -56.00 -48.74 -23.88
C MET A 624 -54.71 -48.00 -23.54
N GLU A 625 -54.32 -47.04 -24.37
CA GLU A 625 -53.11 -46.25 -24.19
C GLU A 625 -53.43 -44.95 -23.43
N PHE A 626 -52.68 -44.68 -22.38
CA PHE A 626 -52.86 -43.51 -21.53
C PHE A 626 -51.57 -42.72 -21.42
N ASN A 627 -51.67 -41.40 -21.66
CA ASN A 627 -50.58 -40.48 -21.38
C ASN A 627 -50.44 -40.25 -19.86
N SER A 628 -49.33 -39.67 -19.41
CA SER A 628 -49.22 -39.24 -18.01
C SER A 628 -50.37 -38.29 -17.62
N GLY A 629 -50.91 -38.46 -16.41
CA GLY A 629 -52.09 -37.71 -15.96
C GLY A 629 -53.18 -38.57 -15.33
N GLU A 630 -54.34 -37.93 -15.13
CA GLU A 630 -55.53 -38.55 -14.53
C GLU A 630 -56.38 -39.24 -15.60
N HIS A 631 -56.76 -40.48 -15.36
CA HIS A 631 -57.68 -41.21 -16.23
C HIS A 631 -58.73 -41.95 -15.42
N LYS A 632 -59.97 -41.97 -15.94
CA LYS A 632 -61.09 -42.72 -15.38
C LYS A 632 -61.72 -43.59 -16.46
N LEU A 633 -61.93 -44.86 -16.13
CA LEU A 633 -62.52 -45.84 -17.01
C LEU A 633 -63.47 -46.76 -16.24
N ALA A 634 -64.53 -47.22 -16.89
CA ALA A 634 -65.46 -48.18 -16.32
C ALA A 634 -65.33 -49.51 -17.05
N VAL A 635 -64.90 -50.55 -16.34
CA VAL A 635 -64.65 -51.87 -16.91
C VAL A 635 -65.44 -52.93 -16.15
N LYS A 636 -66.56 -53.37 -16.73
CA LYS A 636 -67.40 -54.42 -16.14
C LYS A 636 -66.82 -55.82 -16.38
N GLY A 637 -66.91 -56.71 -15.39
CA GLY A 637 -66.49 -58.11 -15.54
C GLY A 637 -64.97 -58.31 -15.65
N LEU A 638 -64.20 -57.43 -15.00
CA LEU A 638 -62.74 -57.44 -14.99
C LEU A 638 -62.23 -58.67 -14.20
N GLN A 639 -61.52 -59.58 -14.86
CA GLN A 639 -60.88 -60.75 -14.23
C GLN A 639 -59.41 -60.48 -13.89
N ALA A 640 -58.73 -59.70 -14.74
CA ALA A 640 -57.37 -59.27 -14.49
C ALA A 640 -57.14 -57.91 -15.14
N LEU A 641 -56.16 -57.18 -14.63
CA LEU A 641 -55.69 -55.90 -15.14
C LEU A 641 -54.19 -55.98 -15.32
N TYR A 642 -53.73 -55.69 -16.54
CA TYR A 642 -52.31 -55.61 -16.84
C TYR A 642 -51.92 -54.18 -17.15
N LEU A 643 -50.86 -53.71 -16.51
CA LEU A 643 -50.32 -52.37 -16.68
C LEU A 643 -48.90 -52.49 -17.25
N VAL A 644 -48.64 -51.75 -18.32
CA VAL A 644 -47.35 -51.75 -19.03
C VAL A 644 -46.84 -50.33 -19.11
N PHE A 645 -45.66 -50.09 -18.53
CA PHE A 645 -44.96 -48.80 -18.60
C PHE A 645 -43.87 -48.90 -19.68
N GLU A 646 -43.98 -48.11 -20.76
CA GLU A 646 -43.02 -48.07 -21.87
C GLU A 646 -42.47 -46.65 -22.08
N THR A 647 -41.16 -46.56 -22.31
CA THR A 647 -40.41 -45.30 -22.47
C THR A 647 -40.53 -44.70 -23.88
N GLU A 648 -40.99 -45.44 -24.89
CA GLU A 648 -41.25 -44.95 -26.25
C GLU A 648 -42.57 -45.51 -26.83
N PRO A 649 -43.40 -44.72 -27.53
CA PRO A 649 -44.75 -45.08 -27.95
C PRO A 649 -44.80 -45.95 -29.23
N LYS A 650 -43.88 -46.90 -29.39
CA LYS A 650 -43.87 -47.81 -30.56
C LYS A 650 -44.67 -49.07 -30.27
N ASP A 651 -45.88 -49.09 -30.81
CA ASP A 651 -46.84 -50.21 -30.85
C ASP A 651 -46.17 -51.57 -31.18
N ARG A 652 -45.76 -52.29 -30.13
CA ARG A 652 -45.30 -53.70 -30.20
C ARG A 652 -46.15 -54.65 -29.36
N SER A 653 -47.21 -54.12 -28.75
CA SER A 653 -48.12 -54.83 -27.86
C SER A 653 -49.49 -55.07 -28.52
N ALA A 654 -49.51 -55.14 -29.87
CA ALA A 654 -50.69 -55.44 -30.68
C ALA A 654 -51.20 -56.90 -30.54
N GLY A 655 -50.36 -57.83 -30.07
CA GLY A 655 -50.70 -59.24 -29.85
C GLY A 655 -51.72 -59.50 -28.71
N LEU A 656 -52.14 -58.43 -28.03
CA LEU A 656 -53.00 -58.45 -26.85
C LEU A 656 -54.48 -58.27 -27.17
N GLN A 657 -54.85 -57.89 -28.40
CA GLN A 657 -56.25 -57.68 -28.74
C GLN A 657 -56.97 -59.00 -29.05
N GLY A 658 -58.09 -59.21 -28.36
CA GLY A 658 -59.09 -60.23 -28.74
C GLY A 658 -58.91 -61.64 -28.17
N LYS A 659 -57.92 -61.90 -27.30
CA LYS A 659 -57.79 -63.20 -26.61
C LYS A 659 -58.31 -63.15 -25.16
N PRO A 660 -59.02 -64.19 -24.69
CA PRO A 660 -59.78 -64.15 -23.42
C PRO A 660 -58.93 -64.24 -22.16
N ARG A 661 -57.71 -64.78 -22.22
CA ARG A 661 -56.76 -64.84 -21.10
C ARG A 661 -55.32 -64.87 -21.61
N PRO A 662 -54.65 -63.73 -21.75
CA PRO A 662 -53.27 -63.71 -22.21
C PRO A 662 -52.30 -64.02 -21.06
N ARG A 663 -51.27 -64.84 -21.31
CA ARG A 663 -50.28 -65.26 -20.28
C ARG A 663 -49.06 -64.33 -20.30
N ILE A 664 -48.79 -63.61 -19.21
CA ILE A 664 -47.62 -62.71 -19.07
C ILE A 664 -46.29 -63.30 -19.45
N SER A 665 -46.10 -64.61 -19.25
CA SER A 665 -44.83 -65.29 -19.54
C SER A 665 -44.42 -65.19 -21.01
N GLU A 666 -45.38 -65.02 -21.92
CA GLU A 666 -45.11 -64.79 -23.34
C GLU A 666 -44.75 -63.31 -23.61
N TRP A 667 -45.33 -62.37 -22.86
CA TRP A 667 -45.12 -60.93 -23.02
C TRP A 667 -43.74 -60.46 -22.56
N LYS A 668 -43.23 -61.03 -21.47
CA LYS A 668 -41.87 -60.74 -20.98
C LYS A 668 -40.78 -61.11 -22.00
N LYS A 669 -41.08 -61.97 -22.98
CA LYS A 669 -40.12 -62.35 -24.04
C LYS A 669 -40.04 -61.33 -25.17
N GLU A 670 -41.09 -60.55 -25.39
CA GLU A 670 -41.19 -59.55 -26.47
C GLU A 670 -40.97 -58.11 -25.98
N ALA A 671 -41.01 -57.91 -24.65
CA ALA A 671 -40.71 -56.68 -23.93
C ALA A 671 -39.27 -56.18 -24.11
N ARG A 672 -39.05 -54.85 -24.09
CA ARG A 672 -37.69 -54.32 -23.88
C ARG A 672 -37.24 -54.58 -22.43
N SER A 673 -35.92 -54.55 -22.21
CA SER A 673 -35.31 -54.80 -20.90
C SER A 673 -35.71 -53.80 -19.81
N ASP A 674 -36.21 -52.61 -20.19
CA ASP A 674 -36.63 -51.53 -19.31
C ASP A 674 -38.16 -51.44 -19.08
N SER A 675 -38.96 -52.27 -19.76
CA SER A 675 -40.41 -52.27 -19.60
C SER A 675 -40.83 -52.84 -18.23
N ARG A 676 -41.67 -52.09 -17.49
CA ARG A 676 -42.25 -52.54 -16.21
C ARG A 676 -43.65 -53.12 -16.44
N TYR A 677 -43.88 -54.34 -15.96
CA TYR A 677 -45.17 -55.04 -16.06
C TYR A 677 -45.75 -55.28 -14.68
N LEU A 678 -47.02 -54.92 -14.50
CA LEU A 678 -47.77 -55.25 -13.30
C LEU A 678 -49.02 -56.08 -13.67
N GLU A 679 -49.10 -57.29 -13.10
CA GLU A 679 -50.27 -58.16 -13.17
C GLU A 679 -51.13 -57.97 -11.93
N ILE A 680 -52.42 -57.71 -12.12
CA ILE A 680 -53.38 -57.70 -11.03
C ILE A 680 -54.47 -58.70 -11.42
N ILE A 681 -54.55 -59.83 -10.70
CA ILE A 681 -55.62 -60.80 -10.85
C ILE A 681 -56.65 -60.50 -9.76
N LEU A 682 -57.91 -60.26 -10.15
CA LEU A 682 -58.95 -59.71 -9.28
C LEU A 682 -59.91 -60.75 -8.69
#